data_AF-A0A351ZUQ0-F1
#
_entry.id   AF-A0A351ZUQ0-F1
#
_cell.length_a   1.000
_cell.length_b   1.000
_cell.length_c   1.000
_cell.angle_alpha   90.00
_cell.angle_beta   90.00
_cell.angle_gamma   90.00
#
_symmetry.space_group_name_H-M   'P 1'
#
loop_
_entity.id
_entity.type
_entity.pdbx_description
1 polymer ?
#
loop_
_entity_poly.entity_id
_entity_poly.type
_entity_poly.pdbx_seq_one_letter_code
_entity_poly.pdbx_strand_id
1 'polypeptide(L)'
;MKKQVLIASAIVLCSFAIGAVEGVAQQIFNQFRQPQLVVGFPYRDLDNCPGVSATTISPADFTLPPTNVNDLDDGYAFIQFPAGVVYNYNGTLYSGVYVSINGFLTFERTKLVSAKNPIGLFINSSSYPDNVLAPFWGDHRFRTAADIAGGFMPSKISWAFDFDRDESCQIIQPARPCIIVQWKNLNINTSPVAVNSSVANFQARIYIGGATNNNQGEVEFAYGQVGGNPNTTNTTVVTRGATIGIKGNGGFPGFLADFWNGLVWQPGVGGNTRTDSTSVWQPSGGRSDARIRFGSIVYLTFSDWGYGDADTSGAINQRHFDLPQNRRVTANDARVIMRSIVTKRPLDSIWKRQAYLADVNHSGRYYFTKLKRDFSGDSLQPGTSNIVIWRRTIDIEQFFPGQGVGPNTNKQVVRVMFEGDGLYGADGKAPDVSSLNQIYYEATEYDAGLIMRYLSGRLPYLPWIYDIDTTGPDFGKVTLDNVADNVRFGAPTNVGGGLVQVPVFLNGNHDGAFGVRFGTNSDIVSVTPVVGESNVVSSDNGTDVAVIAGNGSFDGNQPVALVTMKESDVLTFSDVRFNEATVPNHTIRMVENDDANVSAYPNPVTSTMALAINAEVSGNLTVRVYDMFGKIVNTVYDGSVSAGAFSTTWNTTDMSGVAVAAGSYIVRIEGAGVSAVKVVNVVR
;
A
#
# COMPACT_ATOMS: atom_id res chain seq x y z
N MET A 1 -16.91 -21.58 -23.32
CA MET A 1 -16.91 -21.07 -21.92
C MET A 1 -15.85 -21.68 -20.98
N LYS A 2 -14.92 -22.54 -21.43
CA LYS A 2 -13.88 -23.14 -20.53
C LYS A 2 -12.43 -22.63 -20.70
N LYS A 3 -12.19 -21.61 -21.53
CA LYS A 3 -10.83 -21.07 -21.78
C LYS A 3 -10.56 -19.66 -21.23
N GLN A 4 -11.56 -19.00 -20.64
CA GLN A 4 -11.40 -17.64 -20.06
C GLN A 4 -11.31 -17.64 -18.52
N VAL A 5 -11.50 -18.79 -17.87
CA VAL A 5 -11.50 -18.92 -16.40
C VAL A 5 -10.08 -19.04 -15.82
N LEU A 6 -9.05 -19.27 -16.63
CA LEU A 6 -7.66 -19.39 -16.17
C LEU A 6 -6.96 -18.03 -15.94
N ILE A 7 -7.58 -16.92 -16.33
CA ILE A 7 -6.99 -15.57 -16.17
C ILE A 7 -7.28 -14.99 -14.77
N ALA A 8 -8.31 -15.47 -14.07
CA ALA A 8 -8.64 -15.02 -12.72
C ALA A 8 -7.64 -15.51 -11.64
N SER A 9 -6.86 -16.56 -11.92
CA SER A 9 -5.94 -17.15 -10.94
C SER A 9 -4.59 -16.42 -10.84
N ALA A 10 -4.21 -15.62 -11.84
CA ALA A 10 -2.92 -14.95 -11.87
C ALA A 10 -2.84 -13.72 -10.95
N ILE A 11 -3.98 -13.07 -10.67
CA ILE A 11 -4.04 -11.94 -9.72
C ILE A 11 -4.02 -12.44 -8.27
N VAL A 12 -4.57 -13.63 -8.00
CA VAL A 12 -4.58 -14.22 -6.65
C VAL A 12 -3.25 -14.88 -6.28
N LEU A 13 -2.49 -15.43 -7.23
CA LEU A 13 -1.17 -16.02 -6.94
C LEU A 13 -0.04 -14.99 -6.84
N CYS A 14 -0.13 -13.86 -7.54
CA CYS A 14 0.84 -12.76 -7.37
C CYS A 14 0.58 -11.90 -6.11
N SER A 15 -0.56 -12.06 -5.44
CA SER A 15 -0.85 -11.37 -4.17
C SER A 15 -0.29 -12.07 -2.93
N PHE A 16 0.26 -13.29 -3.05
CA PHE A 16 0.89 -14.00 -1.93
C PHE A 16 2.43 -14.02 -1.94
N ALA A 17 3.09 -13.64 -3.04
CA ALA A 17 4.54 -13.84 -3.17
C ALA A 17 5.42 -12.61 -2.87
N ILE A 18 4.84 -11.41 -2.73
CA ILE A 18 5.58 -10.20 -2.36
C ILE A 18 4.65 -9.35 -1.50
N GLY A 19 5.02 -9.11 -0.24
CA GLY A 19 4.22 -8.42 0.78
C GLY A 19 4.00 -6.92 0.53
N ALA A 20 3.60 -6.52 -0.68
CA ALA A 20 3.27 -5.15 -1.07
C ALA A 20 2.08 -5.07 -2.05
N VAL A 21 1.33 -6.15 -2.25
CA VAL A 21 0.29 -6.23 -3.30
C VAL A 21 -1.12 -6.30 -2.69
N GLU A 22 -1.44 -5.37 -1.78
CA GLU A 22 -2.83 -5.03 -1.42
C GLU A 22 -3.30 -3.72 -2.10
N GLY A 23 -2.48 -3.09 -2.94
CA GLY A 23 -2.74 -1.75 -3.49
C GLY A 23 -2.84 -1.64 -5.01
N VAL A 24 -3.05 -2.73 -5.76
CA VAL A 24 -3.01 -2.65 -7.24
C VAL A 24 -4.35 -2.14 -7.80
N ALA A 25 -4.33 -0.90 -8.28
CA ALA A 25 -5.17 -0.37 -9.37
C ALA A 25 -6.69 -0.21 -9.17
N GLN A 26 -7.22 -0.13 -7.94
CA GLN A 26 -8.69 -0.09 -7.75
C GLN A 26 -9.17 1.06 -6.85
N GLN A 27 -9.42 2.22 -7.46
CA GLN A 27 -9.76 3.47 -6.78
C GLN A 27 -11.15 3.44 -6.13
N ILE A 28 -12.12 2.76 -6.74
CA ILE A 28 -13.46 2.55 -6.15
C ILE A 28 -13.40 1.90 -4.75
N PHE A 29 -12.42 1.03 -4.48
CA PHE A 29 -12.31 0.33 -3.18
C PHE A 29 -11.80 1.24 -2.07
N ASN A 30 -11.19 2.34 -2.48
CA ASN A 30 -10.74 3.40 -1.60
C ASN A 30 -11.74 4.55 -1.54
N GLN A 31 -12.98 4.37 -1.98
CA GLN A 31 -14.05 5.36 -1.82
C GLN A 31 -15.35 4.72 -1.35
N PHE A 32 -15.59 3.48 -1.74
CA PHE A 32 -16.78 2.73 -1.39
C PHE A 32 -16.40 1.40 -0.75
N ARG A 33 -17.11 1.07 0.32
CA ARG A 33 -17.08 -0.26 0.92
C ARG A 33 -17.75 -1.25 -0.02
N GLN A 34 -17.43 -2.52 0.19
CA GLN A 34 -18.15 -3.62 -0.43
C GLN A 34 -19.68 -3.44 -0.28
N PRO A 35 -20.47 -3.86 -1.28
CA PRO A 35 -21.91 -3.68 -1.25
C PRO A 35 -22.52 -4.42 -0.06
N GLN A 36 -23.59 -3.85 0.47
CA GLN A 36 -24.37 -4.41 1.56
C GLN A 36 -25.85 -4.41 1.18
N LEU A 37 -26.58 -5.44 1.60
CA LEU A 37 -28.02 -5.46 1.51
C LEU A 37 -28.60 -4.82 2.79
N VAL A 38 -29.25 -3.67 2.65
CA VAL A 38 -29.87 -2.95 3.77
C VAL A 38 -31.37 -3.15 3.72
N VAL A 39 -31.93 -3.72 4.79
CA VAL A 39 -33.34 -4.12 4.91
C VAL A 39 -34.14 -3.04 5.66
N GLY A 40 -35.44 -2.93 5.38
CA GLY A 40 -36.33 -1.93 5.97
C GLY A 40 -36.40 -0.62 5.17
N PHE A 41 -35.89 -0.62 3.94
CA PHE A 41 -35.82 0.56 3.09
C PHE A 41 -36.37 0.22 1.70
N PRO A 42 -37.70 0.28 1.48
CA PRO A 42 -38.28 -0.08 0.20
C PRO A 42 -37.96 0.96 -0.90
N TYR A 43 -38.22 0.55 -2.14
CA TYR A 43 -38.36 1.48 -3.26
C TYR A 43 -39.55 2.40 -3.03
N ARG A 44 -39.36 3.67 -3.38
CA ARG A 44 -40.42 4.68 -3.27
C ARG A 44 -40.53 5.44 -4.56
N ASP A 45 -41.69 5.33 -5.20
CA ASP A 45 -41.99 6.08 -6.41
C ASP A 45 -41.99 7.59 -6.13
N LEU A 46 -41.16 8.33 -6.87
CA LEU A 46 -41.09 9.79 -6.79
C LEU A 46 -42.43 10.46 -7.12
N ASP A 47 -43.26 9.84 -7.96
CA ASP A 47 -44.55 10.41 -8.37
C ASP A 47 -45.60 10.33 -7.26
N ASN A 48 -45.41 9.43 -6.30
CA ASN A 48 -46.39 9.13 -5.24
C ASN A 48 -45.96 9.63 -3.87
N CYS A 49 -44.92 10.47 -3.79
CA CYS A 49 -44.41 10.98 -2.52
C CYS A 49 -44.71 12.48 -2.33
N PRO A 50 -45.68 12.84 -1.46
CA PRO A 50 -46.00 14.23 -1.21
C PRO A 50 -44.79 15.03 -0.71
N GLY A 51 -44.58 16.22 -1.26
CA GLY A 51 -43.49 17.12 -0.88
C GLY A 51 -42.16 16.88 -1.60
N VAL A 52 -42.10 15.94 -2.55
CA VAL A 52 -40.93 15.74 -3.42
C VAL A 52 -41.22 16.32 -4.80
N SER A 53 -40.39 17.27 -5.25
CA SER A 53 -40.48 17.84 -6.59
C SER A 53 -39.56 17.10 -7.55
N ALA A 54 -40.11 16.13 -8.28
CA ALA A 54 -39.37 15.37 -9.28
C ALA A 54 -39.45 16.04 -10.68
N THR A 55 -38.30 16.22 -11.31
CA THR A 55 -38.15 16.72 -12.67
C THR A 55 -38.13 15.55 -13.64
N THR A 56 -39.04 15.55 -14.62
CA THR A 56 -39.06 14.53 -15.69
C THR A 56 -38.08 14.93 -16.79
N ILE A 57 -37.25 14.00 -17.23
CA ILE A 57 -36.33 14.19 -18.36
C ILE A 57 -37.13 13.97 -19.65
N SER A 58 -37.05 14.90 -20.60
CA SER A 58 -37.79 14.77 -21.86
C SER A 58 -37.20 13.62 -22.68
N PRO A 59 -38.03 12.81 -23.37
CA PRO A 59 -37.52 11.81 -24.31
C PRO A 59 -36.61 12.43 -25.40
N ALA A 60 -36.83 13.71 -25.74
CA ALA A 60 -36.00 14.42 -26.71
C ALA A 60 -34.59 14.77 -26.21
N ASP A 61 -34.36 14.74 -24.89
CA ASP A 61 -33.07 15.09 -24.28
C ASP A 61 -32.09 13.90 -24.32
N PHE A 62 -32.58 12.68 -24.54
CA PHE A 62 -31.75 11.49 -24.66
C PHE A 62 -31.10 11.44 -26.03
N THR A 63 -29.81 11.77 -26.09
CA THR A 63 -29.06 11.85 -27.34
C THR A 63 -27.77 11.03 -27.24
N LEU A 64 -27.25 10.61 -28.39
CA LEU A 64 -26.00 9.84 -28.45
C LEU A 64 -24.89 10.64 -29.17
N PRO A 65 -23.78 10.97 -28.50
CA PRO A 65 -22.61 11.56 -29.15
C PRO A 65 -21.97 10.63 -30.20
N PRO A 66 -21.25 11.16 -31.20
CA PRO A 66 -20.95 12.58 -31.41
C PRO A 66 -22.04 13.34 -32.19
N THR A 67 -23.01 12.66 -32.78
CA THR A 67 -24.05 13.28 -33.62
C THR A 67 -25.13 13.96 -32.79
N ASN A 68 -25.27 13.60 -31.51
CA ASN A 68 -26.28 14.10 -30.57
C ASN A 68 -27.70 13.99 -31.15
N VAL A 69 -27.95 12.93 -31.91
CA VAL A 69 -29.28 12.59 -32.42
C VAL A 69 -30.06 11.94 -31.28
N ASN A 70 -31.37 12.23 -31.22
CA ASN A 70 -32.27 11.60 -30.28
C ASN A 70 -32.23 10.07 -30.44
N ASP A 71 -31.93 9.38 -29.34
CA ASP A 71 -31.82 7.94 -29.29
C ASP A 71 -32.56 7.43 -28.04
N LEU A 72 -33.69 6.75 -28.26
CA LEU A 72 -34.54 6.19 -27.20
C LEU A 72 -34.11 4.77 -26.78
N ASP A 73 -32.97 4.28 -27.25
CA ASP A 73 -32.36 2.99 -26.90
C ASP A 73 -31.08 3.23 -26.09
N ASP A 74 -30.11 3.92 -26.69
CA ASP A 74 -28.76 4.08 -26.17
C ASP A 74 -28.45 5.50 -25.68
N GLY A 75 -29.41 6.42 -25.77
CA GLY A 75 -29.21 7.84 -25.49
C GLY A 75 -28.89 8.17 -24.02
N TYR A 76 -28.22 9.31 -23.87
CA TYR A 76 -27.86 9.91 -22.60
C TYR A 76 -28.52 11.28 -22.45
N ALA A 77 -28.95 11.61 -21.24
CA ALA A 77 -29.38 12.96 -20.87
C ALA A 77 -28.56 13.45 -19.67
N PHE A 78 -28.09 14.69 -19.71
CA PHE A 78 -27.33 15.28 -18.60
C PHE A 78 -28.27 15.91 -17.59
N ILE A 79 -28.06 15.62 -16.30
CA ILE A 79 -28.72 16.33 -15.20
C ILE A 79 -27.70 17.20 -14.46
N GLN A 80 -28.03 18.48 -14.32
CA GLN A 80 -27.24 19.46 -13.57
C GLN A 80 -27.71 19.45 -12.11
N PHE A 81 -26.79 19.25 -11.17
CA PHE A 81 -27.12 19.36 -9.75
C PHE A 81 -27.39 20.82 -9.37
N PRO A 82 -28.16 21.08 -8.29
CA PRO A 82 -28.41 22.43 -7.81
C PRO A 82 -27.11 23.20 -7.53
N ALA A 83 -27.16 24.52 -7.62
CA ALA A 83 -25.99 25.38 -7.40
C ALA A 83 -25.33 25.09 -6.04
N GLY A 84 -24.01 24.87 -6.05
CA GLY A 84 -23.21 24.53 -4.86
C GLY A 84 -23.25 23.05 -4.45
N VAL A 85 -24.10 22.22 -5.06
CA VAL A 85 -24.12 20.77 -4.83
C VAL A 85 -23.08 20.12 -5.73
N VAL A 86 -22.10 19.47 -5.11
CA VAL A 86 -21.09 18.65 -5.80
C VAL A 86 -20.98 17.29 -5.13
N TYR A 87 -20.58 16.30 -5.92
CA TYR A 87 -20.37 14.94 -5.48
C TYR A 87 -18.99 14.47 -5.89
N ASN A 88 -18.22 13.95 -4.92
CA ASN A 88 -16.94 13.34 -5.19
C ASN A 88 -17.14 11.91 -5.70
N TYR A 89 -16.68 11.65 -6.92
CA TYR A 89 -16.62 10.30 -7.46
C TYR A 89 -15.26 10.08 -8.11
N ASN A 90 -14.62 9.00 -7.73
CA ASN A 90 -13.31 8.60 -8.21
C ASN A 90 -12.24 9.71 -8.15
N GLY A 91 -12.24 10.50 -7.07
CA GLY A 91 -11.32 11.60 -6.80
C GLY A 91 -11.64 12.93 -7.50
N THR A 92 -12.73 12.99 -8.27
CA THR A 92 -13.14 14.19 -9.02
C THR A 92 -14.46 14.71 -8.47
N LEU A 93 -14.57 16.03 -8.32
CA LEU A 93 -15.83 16.69 -7.95
C LEU A 93 -16.69 16.91 -9.20
N TYR A 94 -17.89 16.35 -9.19
CA TYR A 94 -18.88 16.50 -10.24
C TYR A 94 -20.06 17.34 -9.76
N SER A 95 -20.51 18.26 -10.61
CA SER A 95 -21.71 19.08 -10.39
C SER A 95 -22.93 18.55 -11.16
N GLY A 96 -22.83 17.37 -11.76
CA GLY A 96 -23.91 16.75 -12.52
C GLY A 96 -23.54 15.33 -12.93
N VAL A 97 -24.47 14.64 -13.60
CA VAL A 97 -24.27 13.27 -14.06
C VAL A 97 -25.05 13.01 -15.33
N TYR A 98 -24.55 12.14 -16.21
CA TYR A 98 -25.28 11.66 -17.37
C TYR A 98 -26.12 10.45 -17.01
N VAL A 99 -27.39 10.49 -17.36
CA VAL A 99 -28.37 9.41 -17.19
C VAL A 99 -28.52 8.66 -18.50
N SER A 100 -28.27 7.36 -18.50
CA SER A 100 -28.49 6.50 -19.67
C SER A 100 -29.85 5.81 -19.61
N ILE A 101 -30.47 5.63 -20.78
CA ILE A 101 -31.67 4.78 -20.93
C ILE A 101 -31.38 3.34 -20.52
N ASN A 102 -30.17 2.85 -20.78
CA ASN A 102 -29.68 1.50 -20.44
C ASN A 102 -29.52 1.23 -18.93
N GLY A 103 -30.06 2.09 -18.06
CA GLY A 103 -30.23 1.82 -16.63
C GLY A 103 -28.99 2.05 -15.77
N PHE A 104 -28.12 2.98 -16.21
CA PHE A 104 -26.96 3.43 -15.46
C PHE A 104 -26.73 4.94 -15.56
N LEU A 105 -25.88 5.45 -14.67
CA LEU A 105 -25.40 6.83 -14.64
C LEU A 105 -23.89 6.84 -14.90
N THR A 106 -23.36 7.87 -15.57
CA THR A 106 -21.91 8.11 -15.67
C THR A 106 -21.58 9.56 -15.37
N PHE A 107 -20.52 9.76 -14.59
CA PHE A 107 -19.98 11.10 -14.31
C PHE A 107 -19.06 11.61 -15.44
N GLU A 108 -18.67 10.74 -16.37
CA GLU A 108 -17.68 11.04 -17.40
C GLU A 108 -18.34 11.53 -18.69
N ARG A 109 -17.87 12.67 -19.23
CA ARG A 109 -18.40 13.25 -20.48
C ARG A 109 -17.71 12.74 -21.75
N THR A 110 -16.53 12.15 -21.61
CA THR A 110 -15.64 11.86 -22.75
C THR A 110 -15.94 10.53 -23.44
N LYS A 111 -16.72 9.66 -22.79
CA LYS A 111 -16.89 8.25 -23.19
C LYS A 111 -18.36 7.82 -23.22
N LEU A 112 -19.18 8.66 -23.84
CA LEU A 112 -20.61 8.43 -24.05
C LEU A 112 -20.80 7.62 -25.34
N VAL A 113 -20.84 6.29 -25.20
CA VAL A 113 -20.91 5.32 -26.31
C VAL A 113 -22.19 4.48 -26.22
N SER A 114 -22.60 3.83 -27.33
CA SER A 114 -23.70 2.85 -27.31
C SER A 114 -23.31 1.69 -26.39
N ALA A 115 -23.90 1.67 -25.20
CA ALA A 115 -23.45 0.91 -24.05
C ALA A 115 -24.47 -0.17 -23.65
N LYS A 116 -25.09 -0.83 -24.62
CA LYS A 116 -26.13 -1.86 -24.40
C LYS A 116 -25.68 -3.14 -23.72
N ASN A 117 -24.38 -3.48 -23.78
CA ASN A 117 -23.88 -4.71 -23.16
C ASN A 117 -23.49 -4.46 -21.69
N PRO A 118 -24.20 -5.08 -20.73
CA PRO A 118 -24.03 -4.78 -19.32
C PRO A 118 -22.72 -5.30 -18.72
N ILE A 119 -21.96 -6.14 -19.44
CA ILE A 119 -20.61 -6.53 -19.03
C ILE A 119 -19.65 -5.33 -18.94
N GLY A 120 -20.02 -4.19 -19.54
CA GLY A 120 -19.27 -2.95 -19.47
C GLY A 120 -18.99 -2.45 -18.04
N LEU A 121 -19.81 -2.86 -17.07
CA LEU A 121 -19.56 -2.61 -15.64
C LEU A 121 -18.23 -3.19 -15.16
N PHE A 122 -17.82 -4.33 -15.72
CA PHE A 122 -16.67 -5.09 -15.25
C PHE A 122 -15.42 -4.90 -16.10
N ILE A 123 -15.51 -4.24 -17.25
CA ILE A 123 -14.42 -4.15 -18.23
C ILE A 123 -13.97 -2.71 -18.38
N ASN A 124 -12.66 -2.48 -18.31
CA ASN A 124 -12.07 -1.23 -18.76
C ASN A 124 -11.74 -1.34 -20.27
N SER A 125 -12.49 -0.60 -21.10
CA SER A 125 -12.34 -0.58 -22.57
C SER A 125 -12.94 0.70 -23.13
N SER A 126 -12.40 1.22 -24.23
CA SER A 126 -12.95 2.37 -24.98
C SER A 126 -14.42 2.18 -25.40
N SER A 127 -14.91 0.94 -25.44
CA SER A 127 -16.29 0.59 -25.78
C SER A 127 -17.31 0.75 -24.65
N TYR A 128 -16.90 1.11 -23.43
CA TYR A 128 -17.81 1.25 -22.28
C TYR A 128 -17.52 2.51 -21.47
N PRO A 129 -18.56 3.20 -20.96
CA PRO A 129 -18.37 4.34 -20.07
C PRO A 129 -17.59 3.98 -18.81
N ASP A 130 -16.86 4.97 -18.29
CA ASP A 130 -16.16 4.88 -17.00
C ASP A 130 -16.90 5.73 -15.96
N ASN A 131 -16.51 5.61 -14.69
CA ASN A 131 -17.15 6.29 -13.58
C ASN A 131 -18.68 6.10 -13.51
N VAL A 132 -19.11 4.84 -13.44
CA VAL A 132 -20.51 4.41 -13.62
C VAL A 132 -21.18 4.03 -12.31
N LEU A 133 -22.44 4.42 -12.14
CA LEU A 133 -23.39 3.86 -11.17
C LEU A 133 -24.48 3.07 -11.93
N ALA A 134 -24.53 1.76 -11.74
CA ALA A 134 -25.43 0.87 -12.45
C ALA A 134 -26.45 0.23 -11.48
N PRO A 135 -27.61 0.87 -11.23
CA PRO A 135 -28.68 0.23 -10.49
C PRO A 135 -29.24 -0.99 -11.24
N PHE A 136 -29.33 -0.94 -12.56
CA PHE A 136 -29.76 -2.05 -13.40
C PHE A 136 -29.29 -1.82 -14.83
N TRP A 137 -28.01 -2.09 -15.13
CA TRP A 137 -27.48 -1.88 -16.47
C TRP A 137 -27.87 -3.06 -17.37
N GLY A 138 -28.55 -2.80 -18.48
CA GLY A 138 -28.88 -3.76 -19.52
C GLY A 138 -29.10 -3.09 -20.88
N ASP A 139 -29.75 -3.80 -21.80
CA ASP A 139 -30.18 -3.26 -23.09
C ASP A 139 -31.64 -2.82 -22.94
N HIS A 140 -31.91 -1.52 -22.80
CA HIS A 140 -33.23 -1.00 -22.43
C HIS A 140 -33.73 -0.01 -23.47
N ARG A 141 -35.04 0.18 -23.50
CA ARG A 141 -35.66 1.14 -24.41
C ARG A 141 -36.66 2.03 -23.70
N PHE A 142 -36.55 3.32 -23.96
CA PHE A 142 -37.54 4.30 -23.56
C PHE A 142 -38.75 4.21 -24.49
N ARG A 143 -39.95 4.06 -23.92
CA ARG A 143 -41.21 4.01 -24.67
C ARG A 143 -42.00 5.29 -24.46
N THR A 144 -42.62 5.79 -25.52
CA THR A 144 -43.44 7.01 -25.51
C THR A 144 -44.92 6.65 -25.63
N ALA A 145 -45.79 7.66 -25.57
CA ALA A 145 -47.22 7.47 -25.82
C ALA A 145 -47.51 6.91 -27.23
N ALA A 146 -46.63 7.14 -28.22
CA ALA A 146 -46.78 6.60 -29.56
C ALA A 146 -46.63 5.07 -29.61
N ASP A 147 -45.91 4.48 -28.66
CA ASP A 147 -45.67 3.03 -28.60
C ASP A 147 -46.84 2.23 -28.00
N ILE A 148 -47.87 2.91 -27.46
CA ILE A 148 -49.06 2.27 -26.88
C ILE A 148 -49.78 1.39 -27.91
N ALA A 149 -49.83 1.82 -29.18
CA ALA A 149 -50.43 1.04 -30.26
C ALA A 149 -49.71 -0.31 -30.50
N GLY A 150 -48.42 -0.40 -30.15
CA GLY A 150 -47.64 -1.65 -30.16
C GLY A 150 -47.78 -2.49 -28.88
N GLY A 151 -48.67 -2.09 -27.97
CA GLY A 151 -48.89 -2.74 -26.67
C GLY A 151 -47.80 -2.44 -25.64
N PHE A 152 -46.94 -1.44 -25.87
CA PHE A 152 -45.90 -1.05 -24.92
C PHE A 152 -46.43 -0.05 -23.88
N MET A 153 -45.81 -0.03 -22.71
CA MET A 153 -46.10 0.92 -21.65
C MET A 153 -45.18 2.14 -21.79
N PRO A 154 -45.69 3.38 -21.77
CA PRO A 154 -44.85 4.56 -21.76
C PRO A 154 -43.93 4.59 -20.53
N SER A 155 -42.64 4.81 -20.79
CA SER A 155 -41.60 4.96 -19.79
C SER A 155 -41.53 6.40 -19.28
N LYS A 156 -40.99 6.57 -18.08
CA LYS A 156 -40.70 7.87 -17.49
C LYS A 156 -39.36 7.79 -16.77
N ILE A 157 -38.44 8.68 -17.13
CA ILE A 157 -37.19 8.87 -16.38
C ILE A 157 -37.28 10.24 -15.73
N SER A 158 -37.07 10.29 -14.41
CA SER A 158 -37.18 11.51 -13.62
C SER A 158 -36.13 11.54 -12.52
N TRP A 159 -35.80 12.72 -12.03
CA TRP A 159 -34.88 12.87 -10.92
C TRP A 159 -35.35 13.93 -9.92
N ALA A 160 -34.88 13.83 -8.68
CA ALA A 160 -35.17 14.79 -7.63
C ALA A 160 -33.93 15.01 -6.75
N PHE A 161 -33.77 16.22 -6.23
CA PHE A 161 -32.88 16.51 -5.09
C PHE A 161 -33.75 16.73 -3.85
N ASP A 162 -33.62 15.84 -2.87
CA ASP A 162 -34.48 15.78 -1.69
C ASP A 162 -33.73 15.14 -0.50
N PHE A 163 -34.36 15.00 0.66
CA PHE A 163 -33.83 14.24 1.79
C PHE A 163 -34.28 12.78 1.75
N ASP A 164 -33.49 11.89 2.37
CA ASP A 164 -33.94 10.52 2.60
C ASP A 164 -35.19 10.50 3.47
N ARG A 165 -36.12 9.63 3.11
CA ARG A 165 -37.46 9.58 3.70
C ARG A 165 -37.88 8.13 3.89
N ASP A 166 -38.80 7.90 4.82
CA ASP A 166 -39.36 6.58 5.12
C ASP A 166 -40.52 6.21 4.16
N GLU A 167 -41.20 5.11 4.49
CA GLU A 167 -42.36 4.58 3.77
C GLU A 167 -43.61 5.48 3.84
N SER A 168 -43.68 6.36 4.84
CA SER A 168 -44.75 7.35 5.02
C SER A 168 -44.39 8.72 4.42
N CYS A 169 -43.34 8.78 3.58
CA CYS A 169 -42.81 10.00 2.98
C CYS A 169 -42.31 11.05 3.98
N GLN A 170 -42.04 10.66 5.22
CA GLN A 170 -41.45 11.53 6.24
C GLN A 170 -39.93 11.50 6.16
N ILE A 171 -39.28 12.63 6.43
CA ILE A 171 -37.81 12.73 6.39
C ILE A 171 -37.22 11.85 7.51
N ILE A 172 -36.33 10.94 7.14
CA ILE A 172 -35.58 10.11 8.10
C ILE A 172 -34.52 10.99 8.74
N GLN A 173 -34.43 10.95 10.07
CA GLN A 173 -33.41 11.69 10.83
C GLN A 173 -32.17 10.81 11.11
N PRO A 174 -30.94 11.36 11.02
CA PRO A 174 -30.64 12.72 10.59
C PRO A 174 -30.93 12.92 9.10
N ALA A 175 -31.44 14.10 8.73
CA ALA A 175 -31.80 14.40 7.34
C ALA A 175 -30.56 14.31 6.42
N ARG A 176 -30.62 13.41 5.44
CA ARG A 176 -29.52 13.16 4.49
C ARG A 176 -29.92 13.64 3.09
N PRO A 177 -29.30 14.69 2.54
CA PRO A 177 -29.59 15.13 1.18
C PRO A 177 -29.17 14.05 0.18
N CYS A 178 -30.01 13.78 -0.80
CA CYS A 178 -29.79 12.78 -1.82
C CYS A 178 -30.35 13.21 -3.17
N ILE A 179 -29.66 12.81 -4.23
CA ILE A 179 -30.13 12.89 -5.60
C ILE A 179 -30.68 11.52 -5.95
N ILE A 180 -31.95 11.47 -6.36
CA ILE A 180 -32.63 10.24 -6.74
C ILE A 180 -32.89 10.31 -8.23
N VAL A 181 -32.36 9.36 -8.99
CA VAL A 181 -32.73 9.15 -10.40
C VAL A 181 -33.60 7.91 -10.48
N GLN A 182 -34.77 8.05 -11.09
CA GLN A 182 -35.79 7.02 -11.21
C GLN A 182 -36.01 6.66 -12.67
N TRP A 183 -35.93 5.38 -12.97
CA TRP A 183 -36.48 4.78 -14.18
C TRP A 183 -37.80 4.11 -13.81
N LYS A 184 -38.89 4.57 -14.42
CA LYS A 184 -40.24 4.08 -14.18
C LYS A 184 -40.84 3.57 -15.47
N ASN A 185 -41.43 2.37 -15.40
CA ASN A 185 -42.02 1.64 -16.52
C ASN A 185 -41.06 1.52 -17.72
N LEU A 186 -39.76 1.38 -17.44
CA LEU A 186 -38.75 1.27 -18.48
C LEU A 186 -38.88 -0.09 -19.15
N ASN A 187 -38.87 -0.16 -20.49
CA ASN A 187 -38.87 -1.44 -21.19
C ASN A 187 -37.47 -2.05 -21.13
N ILE A 188 -37.30 -3.09 -20.30
CA ILE A 188 -35.99 -3.66 -19.98
C ILE A 188 -35.66 -4.91 -20.81
N ASN A 189 -34.36 -5.07 -21.09
CA ASN A 189 -33.73 -6.19 -21.79
C ASN A 189 -34.41 -6.51 -23.12
N THR A 190 -34.36 -5.55 -24.05
CA THR A 190 -35.07 -5.56 -25.33
C THR A 190 -34.37 -6.34 -26.44
N SER A 191 -33.13 -6.79 -26.21
CA SER A 191 -32.37 -7.57 -27.18
C SER A 191 -32.36 -9.07 -26.86
N PRO A 192 -32.47 -9.95 -27.88
CA PRO A 192 -32.61 -9.63 -29.30
C PRO A 192 -34.04 -9.26 -29.72
N VAL A 193 -35.04 -9.45 -28.84
CA VAL A 193 -36.46 -9.21 -29.14
C VAL A 193 -37.13 -8.48 -27.98
N ALA A 194 -37.74 -7.34 -28.26
CA ALA A 194 -38.42 -6.54 -27.25
C ALA A 194 -39.73 -7.22 -26.80
N VAL A 195 -39.86 -7.42 -25.49
CA VAL A 195 -41.07 -7.95 -24.87
C VAL A 195 -41.87 -6.81 -24.28
N ASN A 196 -43.09 -6.59 -24.77
CA ASN A 196 -43.90 -5.43 -24.38
C ASN A 196 -44.33 -5.43 -22.91
N SER A 197 -44.42 -6.61 -22.26
CA SER A 197 -44.67 -6.75 -20.82
C SER A 197 -43.43 -6.65 -19.94
N SER A 198 -42.23 -6.60 -20.53
CA SER A 198 -40.95 -6.54 -19.81
C SER A 198 -40.67 -5.09 -19.38
N VAL A 199 -41.33 -4.65 -18.32
CA VAL A 199 -41.21 -3.28 -17.78
C VAL A 199 -40.74 -3.31 -16.34
N ALA A 200 -39.90 -2.36 -15.92
CA ALA A 200 -39.37 -2.33 -14.56
C ALA A 200 -39.26 -0.92 -13.98
N ASN A 201 -39.29 -0.87 -12.64
CA ASN A 201 -39.08 0.33 -11.83
C ASN A 201 -37.83 0.17 -10.97
N PHE A 202 -36.89 1.12 -11.05
CA PHE A 202 -35.69 1.12 -10.21
C PHE A 202 -35.11 2.52 -10.06
N GLN A 203 -34.22 2.67 -9.08
CA GLN A 203 -33.62 3.95 -8.72
C GLN A 203 -32.13 3.82 -8.42
N ALA A 204 -31.39 4.87 -8.79
CA ALA A 204 -30.09 5.17 -8.22
C ALA A 204 -30.22 6.37 -7.27
N ARG A 205 -29.63 6.25 -6.09
CA ARG A 205 -29.67 7.26 -5.04
C ARG A 205 -28.24 7.64 -4.66
N ILE A 206 -27.91 8.91 -4.82
CA ILE A 206 -26.59 9.47 -4.55
C ILE A 206 -26.74 10.36 -3.32
N TYR A 207 -26.21 9.95 -2.18
CA TYR A 207 -26.23 10.76 -0.97
C TYR A 207 -25.12 11.79 -1.04
N ILE A 208 -25.43 13.05 -0.74
CA ILE A 208 -24.46 14.14 -0.85
C ILE A 208 -23.66 14.25 0.45
N GLY A 209 -22.34 14.09 0.35
CA GLY A 209 -21.41 14.35 1.45
C GLY A 209 -21.17 15.84 1.66
N GLY A 210 -20.93 16.25 2.90
CA GLY A 210 -20.49 17.61 3.21
C GLY A 210 -19.00 17.83 2.92
N ALA A 211 -18.54 19.08 2.98
CA ALA A 211 -17.13 19.43 2.82
C ALA A 211 -16.22 18.75 3.87
N THR A 212 -16.74 18.51 5.08
CA THR A 212 -16.04 17.76 6.14
C THR A 212 -15.74 16.31 5.75
N ASN A 213 -16.49 15.76 4.78
CA ASN A 213 -16.34 14.41 4.27
C ASN A 213 -15.76 14.41 2.84
N ASN A 214 -15.09 15.51 2.44
CA ASN A 214 -14.56 15.70 1.09
C ASN A 214 -15.62 15.50 -0.02
N ASN A 215 -16.86 15.89 0.28
CA ASN A 215 -18.02 15.70 -0.60
C ASN A 215 -18.24 14.25 -1.04
N GLN A 216 -17.64 13.28 -0.33
CA GLN A 216 -17.85 11.85 -0.54
C GLN A 216 -19.13 11.43 0.15
N GLY A 217 -20.01 10.79 -0.61
CA GLY A 217 -21.24 10.24 -0.07
C GLY A 217 -21.51 8.83 -0.57
N GLU A 218 -22.60 8.27 -0.07
CA GLU A 218 -22.97 6.88 -0.31
C GLU A 218 -23.80 6.74 -1.59
N VAL A 219 -23.85 5.52 -2.11
CA VAL A 219 -24.75 5.18 -3.22
C VAL A 219 -25.67 4.05 -2.80
N GLU A 220 -26.94 4.16 -3.13
CA GLU A 220 -27.92 3.08 -2.95
C GLU A 220 -28.73 2.83 -4.22
N PHE A 221 -29.06 1.56 -4.44
CA PHE A 221 -29.98 1.12 -5.48
C PHE A 221 -31.24 0.53 -4.86
N ALA A 222 -32.40 0.99 -5.35
CA ALA A 222 -33.71 0.55 -4.88
C ALA A 222 -34.54 0.05 -6.06
N TYR A 223 -35.35 -0.99 -5.82
CA TYR A 223 -36.07 -1.69 -6.87
C TYR A 223 -37.56 -1.74 -6.58
N GLY A 224 -38.37 -1.38 -7.57
CA GLY A 224 -39.82 -1.39 -7.49
C GLY A 224 -40.43 -2.65 -8.10
N GLN A 225 -41.69 -2.54 -8.52
CA GLN A 225 -42.38 -3.60 -9.24
C GLN A 225 -41.82 -3.80 -10.65
N VAL A 226 -42.10 -5.00 -11.18
CA VAL A 226 -41.75 -5.42 -12.53
C VAL A 226 -42.97 -6.03 -13.22
N GLY A 227 -43.09 -5.85 -14.53
CA GLY A 227 -44.28 -6.21 -15.30
C GLY A 227 -45.45 -5.25 -15.06
N GLY A 228 -46.68 -5.75 -15.22
CA GLY A 228 -47.88 -4.96 -14.96
C GLY A 228 -48.22 -3.95 -16.06
N ASN A 229 -47.75 -4.17 -17.29
CA ASN A 229 -48.15 -3.34 -18.42
C ASN A 229 -49.63 -3.58 -18.77
N PRO A 230 -50.52 -2.57 -18.66
CA PRO A 230 -51.94 -2.73 -18.95
C PRO A 230 -52.27 -2.82 -20.45
N ASN A 231 -51.31 -2.52 -21.33
CA ASN A 231 -51.51 -2.46 -22.79
C ASN A 231 -51.25 -3.80 -23.49
N THR A 232 -50.99 -4.88 -22.74
CA THR A 232 -50.69 -6.21 -23.28
C THR A 232 -51.21 -7.29 -22.35
N THR A 233 -51.55 -8.46 -22.90
CA THR A 233 -51.87 -9.66 -22.12
C THR A 233 -50.64 -10.51 -21.82
N ASN A 234 -49.47 -10.16 -22.40
CA ASN A 234 -48.22 -10.84 -22.10
C ASN A 234 -47.83 -10.58 -20.63
N THR A 235 -47.30 -11.61 -19.97
CA THR A 235 -46.84 -11.55 -18.58
C THR A 235 -45.34 -11.83 -18.44
N THR A 236 -44.66 -12.12 -19.55
CA THR A 236 -43.23 -12.42 -19.58
C THR A 236 -42.43 -11.17 -19.26
N VAL A 237 -41.49 -11.27 -18.33
CA VAL A 237 -40.54 -10.20 -18.03
C VAL A 237 -39.11 -10.74 -18.11
N VAL A 238 -38.25 -10.02 -18.82
CA VAL A 238 -36.85 -10.38 -19.02
C VAL A 238 -35.99 -9.62 -18.00
N THR A 239 -35.78 -10.19 -16.83
CA THR A 239 -35.00 -9.56 -15.75
C THR A 239 -33.58 -10.11 -15.61
N ARG A 240 -33.20 -11.08 -16.45
CA ARG A 240 -31.89 -11.74 -16.39
C ARG A 240 -30.86 -11.07 -17.31
N GLY A 241 -29.60 -11.12 -16.90
CA GLY A 241 -28.47 -10.69 -17.73
C GLY A 241 -28.03 -9.23 -17.52
N ALA A 242 -28.80 -8.42 -16.80
CA ALA A 242 -28.39 -7.08 -16.38
C ALA A 242 -27.32 -7.13 -15.27
N THR A 243 -26.46 -6.12 -15.19
CA THR A 243 -25.43 -5.98 -14.15
C THR A 243 -25.78 -4.85 -13.18
N ILE A 244 -25.31 -4.99 -11.94
CA ILE A 244 -25.58 -4.04 -10.86
C ILE A 244 -24.27 -3.76 -10.16
N GLY A 245 -23.97 -2.50 -9.91
CA GLY A 245 -22.75 -2.13 -9.22
C GLY A 245 -22.30 -0.71 -9.47
N ILE A 246 -21.07 -0.46 -9.10
CA ILE A 246 -20.37 0.79 -9.36
C ILE A 246 -19.02 0.49 -9.98
N LYS A 247 -18.54 1.37 -10.86
CA LYS A 247 -17.30 1.23 -11.62
C LYS A 247 -16.55 2.56 -11.63
N GLY A 248 -15.23 2.53 -11.52
CA GLY A 248 -14.38 3.71 -11.61
C GLY A 248 -13.81 3.91 -13.02
N ASN A 249 -12.63 4.52 -13.08
CA ASN A 249 -11.80 4.66 -14.28
C ASN A 249 -10.43 3.95 -14.08
N GLY A 250 -10.35 3.07 -13.09
CA GLY A 250 -9.19 2.24 -12.80
C GLY A 250 -9.17 0.96 -13.63
N GLY A 251 -8.02 0.28 -13.60
CA GLY A 251 -7.77 -0.95 -14.37
C GLY A 251 -7.11 -0.70 -15.73
N PHE A 252 -6.47 -1.75 -16.26
CA PHE A 252 -5.81 -1.69 -17.57
C PHE A 252 -6.82 -2.03 -18.68
N PRO A 253 -6.74 -1.39 -19.87
CA PRO A 253 -7.56 -1.75 -21.01
C PRO A 253 -7.46 -3.25 -21.34
N GLY A 254 -8.61 -3.93 -21.39
CA GLY A 254 -8.71 -5.38 -21.63
C GLY A 254 -8.69 -6.25 -20.36
N PHE A 255 -8.60 -5.64 -19.17
CA PHE A 255 -8.70 -6.31 -17.87
C PHE A 255 -10.00 -5.90 -17.14
N LEU A 256 -10.22 -6.53 -15.99
CA LEU A 256 -11.27 -6.11 -15.08
C LEU A 256 -11.07 -4.63 -14.72
N ALA A 257 -12.15 -3.85 -14.80
CA ALA A 257 -12.19 -2.50 -14.25
C ALA A 257 -12.11 -2.54 -12.72
N ASP A 258 -11.95 -1.39 -12.09
CA ASP A 258 -12.22 -1.25 -10.67
C ASP A 258 -13.73 -1.15 -10.42
N PHE A 259 -14.34 -2.20 -9.90
CA PHE A 259 -15.78 -2.26 -9.71
C PHE A 259 -16.19 -2.95 -8.42
N TRP A 260 -17.33 -2.57 -7.87
CA TRP A 260 -18.06 -3.39 -6.91
C TRP A 260 -19.31 -3.97 -7.58
N ASN A 261 -19.43 -5.30 -7.59
CA ASN A 261 -20.62 -5.99 -8.06
C ASN A 261 -21.69 -5.98 -6.96
N GLY A 262 -22.77 -5.22 -7.17
CA GLY A 262 -23.87 -5.06 -6.23
C GLY A 262 -24.66 -6.33 -5.96
N LEU A 263 -24.48 -7.41 -6.74
CA LEU A 263 -25.08 -8.72 -6.48
C LEU A 263 -24.28 -9.56 -5.48
N VAL A 264 -23.10 -9.10 -5.05
CA VAL A 264 -22.16 -9.84 -4.21
C VAL A 264 -21.90 -9.08 -2.92
N TRP A 265 -22.88 -9.13 -2.00
CA TRP A 265 -22.84 -8.40 -0.73
C TRP A 265 -22.32 -9.22 0.47
N GLN A 266 -21.99 -10.50 0.26
CA GLN A 266 -21.42 -11.34 1.32
C GLN A 266 -19.91 -11.03 1.49
N PRO A 267 -19.45 -10.69 2.71
CA PRO A 267 -18.03 -10.42 2.97
C PRO A 267 -17.14 -11.60 2.57
N GLY A 268 -16.00 -11.32 1.94
CA GLY A 268 -15.00 -12.33 1.58
C GLY A 268 -15.33 -13.16 0.32
N VAL A 269 -16.48 -12.93 -0.33
CA VAL A 269 -16.90 -13.68 -1.54
C VAL A 269 -16.36 -13.04 -2.85
N GLY A 270 -15.59 -11.96 -2.74
CA GLY A 270 -14.92 -11.33 -3.88
C GLY A 270 -15.85 -10.50 -4.77
N GLY A 271 -16.66 -9.61 -4.18
CA GLY A 271 -17.55 -8.71 -4.95
C GLY A 271 -16.82 -7.75 -5.89
N ASN A 272 -15.50 -7.65 -5.78
CA ASN A 272 -14.60 -6.91 -6.65
C ASN A 272 -13.97 -7.73 -7.80
N THR A 273 -14.22 -9.03 -7.86
CA THR A 273 -13.68 -9.93 -8.89
C THR A 273 -14.76 -10.72 -9.62
N ARG A 274 -15.92 -10.93 -8.96
CA ARG A 274 -17.05 -11.62 -9.56
C ARG A 274 -17.84 -10.74 -10.54
N THR A 275 -18.09 -11.28 -11.72
CA THR A 275 -18.80 -10.61 -12.83
C THR A 275 -20.25 -11.10 -12.99
N ASP A 276 -20.89 -11.46 -11.88
CA ASP A 276 -22.26 -11.94 -11.85
C ASP A 276 -23.26 -10.96 -12.48
N SER A 277 -24.26 -11.54 -13.15
CA SER A 277 -25.42 -10.82 -13.69
C SER A 277 -26.69 -11.30 -13.00
N THR A 278 -27.74 -10.51 -13.12
CA THR A 278 -29.06 -10.77 -12.55
C THR A 278 -29.64 -12.11 -13.00
N SER A 279 -30.22 -12.82 -12.04
CA SER A 279 -30.94 -14.08 -12.24
C SER A 279 -32.37 -14.04 -11.71
N VAL A 280 -32.66 -13.08 -10.82
CA VAL A 280 -33.93 -12.89 -10.11
C VAL A 280 -34.27 -11.40 -10.01
N TRP A 281 -35.56 -11.10 -9.93
CA TRP A 281 -36.07 -9.80 -9.52
C TRP A 281 -36.71 -9.92 -8.14
N GLN A 282 -36.49 -8.99 -7.21
CA GLN A 282 -35.61 -7.83 -7.33
C GLN A 282 -34.12 -8.21 -7.19
N PRO A 283 -33.18 -7.45 -7.80
CA PRO A 283 -31.74 -7.67 -7.65
C PRO A 283 -31.23 -7.66 -6.21
N SER A 284 -31.98 -7.08 -5.28
CA SER A 284 -31.84 -7.11 -3.82
C SER A 284 -32.09 -8.51 -3.18
N GLY A 285 -31.75 -9.59 -3.88
CA GLY A 285 -31.99 -10.96 -3.42
C GLY A 285 -33.48 -11.35 -3.35
N GLY A 286 -34.33 -10.73 -4.17
CA GLY A 286 -35.78 -10.94 -4.19
C GLY A 286 -36.58 -10.11 -3.20
N ARG A 287 -35.93 -9.25 -2.39
CA ARG A 287 -36.56 -8.47 -1.32
C ARG A 287 -37.06 -7.10 -1.78
N SER A 288 -38.36 -6.84 -1.64
CA SER A 288 -39.01 -5.54 -1.91
C SER A 288 -38.76 -4.47 -0.85
N ASP A 289 -38.29 -4.86 0.32
CA ASP A 289 -38.02 -4.01 1.48
C ASP A 289 -36.53 -3.67 1.62
N ALA A 290 -35.72 -3.88 0.59
CA ALA A 290 -34.26 -3.75 0.69
C ALA A 290 -33.63 -2.90 -0.41
N ARG A 291 -32.49 -2.29 -0.07
CA ARG A 291 -31.59 -1.57 -0.99
C ARG A 291 -30.22 -2.22 -1.03
N ILE A 292 -29.56 -2.10 -2.18
CA ILE A 292 -28.14 -2.41 -2.30
C ILE A 292 -27.37 -1.12 -2.02
N ARG A 293 -26.57 -1.11 -0.95
CA ARG A 293 -25.82 0.06 -0.48
C ARG A 293 -24.33 -0.11 -0.71
N PHE A 294 -23.71 0.92 -1.26
CA PHE A 294 -22.27 1.11 -1.31
C PHE A 294 -21.93 2.23 -0.31
N GLY A 295 -21.51 1.83 0.89
CA GLY A 295 -21.17 2.78 1.95
C GLY A 295 -19.93 3.58 1.57
N SER A 296 -19.93 4.89 1.79
CA SER A 296 -18.76 5.73 1.53
C SER A 296 -17.67 5.45 2.57
N ILE A 297 -16.43 5.51 2.13
CA ILE A 297 -15.28 5.62 3.03
C ILE A 297 -14.79 7.06 2.95
N VAL A 298 -14.85 7.75 4.08
CA VAL A 298 -14.43 9.14 4.21
C VAL A 298 -12.93 9.16 4.53
N TYR A 299 -12.15 9.86 3.71
CA TYR A 299 -10.72 10.06 3.92
C TYR A 299 -10.39 11.54 3.89
N LEU A 300 -9.33 11.89 4.61
CA LEU A 300 -8.77 13.23 4.62
C LEU A 300 -7.97 13.41 3.32
N THR A 301 -8.22 14.50 2.60
CA THR A 301 -7.46 14.86 1.40
C THR A 301 -6.76 16.19 1.57
N PHE A 302 -5.55 16.31 1.04
CA PHE A 302 -4.66 17.44 1.24
C PHE A 302 -4.15 18.01 -0.08
N SER A 303 -3.82 19.29 -0.13
CA SER A 303 -3.30 19.93 -1.35
C SER A 303 -1.77 19.96 -1.43
N ASP A 304 -1.09 19.78 -0.30
CA ASP A 304 0.33 20.14 -0.17
C ASP A 304 1.19 18.87 -0.11
N TRP A 305 1.76 18.45 -1.26
CA TRP A 305 2.61 17.26 -1.33
C TRP A 305 3.86 17.44 -0.45
N GLY A 306 4.18 16.50 0.43
CA GLY A 306 5.41 16.52 1.20
C GLY A 306 5.43 17.54 2.33
N TYR A 307 4.25 17.94 2.82
CA TYR A 307 4.13 18.89 3.94
C TYR A 307 4.71 18.38 5.27
N GLY A 308 4.98 17.08 5.39
CA GLY A 308 5.57 16.44 6.58
C GLY A 308 4.57 16.01 7.66
N ASP A 309 3.26 16.22 7.45
CA ASP A 309 2.18 15.82 8.37
C ASP A 309 1.71 14.38 8.09
N ALA A 310 2.63 13.42 8.19
CA ALA A 310 2.39 12.01 7.90
C ALA A 310 1.30 11.38 8.78
N ASP A 311 0.98 11.95 9.93
CA ASP A 311 -0.11 11.47 10.78
C ASP A 311 -1.46 12.17 10.55
N THR A 312 -1.53 13.05 9.55
CA THR A 312 -2.74 13.75 9.08
C THR A 312 -3.40 14.67 10.10
N SER A 313 -2.66 15.08 11.14
CA SER A 313 -3.17 15.85 12.26
C SER A 313 -3.62 17.26 11.95
N GLY A 314 -3.23 17.83 10.81
CA GLY A 314 -3.72 19.15 10.38
C GLY A 314 -4.92 19.12 9.45
N ALA A 315 -5.57 17.97 9.27
CA ALA A 315 -6.83 17.94 8.55
C ALA A 315 -7.96 18.66 9.31
N ILE A 316 -9.04 18.99 8.60
CA ILE A 316 -10.22 19.64 9.20
C ILE A 316 -10.72 18.83 10.41
N ASN A 317 -10.99 19.53 11.51
CA ASN A 317 -11.40 18.97 12.81
C ASN A 317 -10.37 18.04 13.49
N GLN A 318 -9.10 18.07 13.07
CA GLN A 318 -8.02 17.38 13.76
C GLN A 318 -7.22 18.34 14.67
N ARG A 319 -6.38 17.76 15.53
CA ARG A 319 -5.68 18.46 16.62
C ARG A 319 -4.82 19.66 16.18
N HIS A 320 -4.28 19.64 14.96
CA HIS A 320 -3.40 20.69 14.43
C HIS A 320 -4.05 21.44 13.25
N PHE A 321 -5.37 21.38 13.12
CA PHE A 321 -6.09 22.12 12.09
C PHE A 321 -5.81 23.62 12.19
N ASP A 322 -5.59 24.27 11.03
CA ASP A 322 -5.31 25.71 10.89
C ASP A 322 -4.07 26.22 11.67
N LEU A 323 -3.17 25.30 12.05
CA LEU A 323 -1.87 25.66 12.61
C LEU A 323 -0.80 25.78 11.52
N PRO A 324 0.17 26.70 11.69
CA PRO A 324 1.33 26.77 10.80
C PRO A 324 2.16 25.48 10.84
N GLN A 325 2.93 25.23 9.78
CA GLN A 325 3.69 23.98 9.60
C GLN A 325 4.54 23.58 10.82
N ASN A 326 5.20 24.55 11.46
CA ASN A 326 6.06 24.34 12.62
C ASN A 326 5.32 23.88 13.89
N ARG A 327 4.00 23.98 13.91
CA ARG A 327 3.13 23.44 14.97
C ARG A 327 2.36 22.19 14.54
N ARG A 328 2.31 21.93 13.24
CA ARG A 328 1.59 20.81 12.64
C ARG A 328 2.48 19.58 12.49
N VAL A 329 3.69 19.76 11.97
CA VAL A 329 4.71 18.71 11.81
C VAL A 329 5.40 18.48 13.15
N THR A 330 5.48 17.20 13.55
CA THR A 330 6.00 16.77 14.84
C THR A 330 6.88 15.52 14.71
N ALA A 331 7.58 15.14 15.78
CA ALA A 331 8.33 13.89 15.80
C ALA A 331 7.43 12.65 15.63
N ASN A 332 6.12 12.78 15.89
CA ASN A 332 5.17 11.69 15.67
C ASN A 332 5.03 11.37 14.18
N ASP A 333 5.15 12.35 13.28
CA ASP A 333 5.05 12.13 11.84
C ASP A 333 6.17 11.25 11.32
N ALA A 334 7.42 11.54 11.72
CA ALA A 334 8.56 10.66 11.45
C ALA A 334 8.33 9.24 11.99
N ARG A 335 7.75 9.12 13.18
CA ARG A 335 7.42 7.83 13.80
C ARG A 335 6.33 7.08 13.03
N VAL A 336 5.30 7.74 12.52
CA VAL A 336 4.25 7.11 11.70
C VAL A 336 4.85 6.52 10.44
N ILE A 337 5.78 7.21 9.78
CA ILE A 337 6.50 6.68 8.62
C ILE A 337 7.29 5.42 9.00
N MET A 338 8.15 5.49 10.02
CA MET A 338 8.94 4.34 10.48
C MET A 338 8.04 3.16 10.90
N ARG A 339 6.93 3.44 11.59
CA ARG A 339 5.97 2.43 12.03
C ARG A 339 5.32 1.71 10.86
N SER A 340 4.97 2.44 9.80
CA SER A 340 4.35 1.87 8.60
C SER A 340 5.24 0.81 7.94
N ILE A 341 6.55 1.07 7.90
CA ILE A 341 7.58 0.19 7.33
C ILE A 341 7.73 -1.07 8.18
N VAL A 342 7.93 -0.93 9.50
CA VAL A 342 8.20 -2.08 10.39
C VAL A 342 6.98 -2.96 10.61
N THR A 343 5.77 -2.39 10.56
CA THR A 343 4.51 -3.16 10.65
C THR A 343 4.06 -3.72 9.31
N LYS A 344 4.75 -3.37 8.21
CA LYS A 344 4.37 -3.70 6.83
C LYS A 344 2.93 -3.25 6.50
N ARG A 345 2.49 -2.16 7.13
CA ARG A 345 1.21 -1.50 6.88
C ARG A 345 1.52 -0.15 6.25
N PRO A 346 1.60 -0.07 4.90
CA PRO A 346 2.00 1.15 4.22
C PRO A 346 1.05 2.30 4.54
N LEU A 347 1.59 3.52 4.50
CA LEU A 347 0.76 4.73 4.51
C LEU A 347 -0.19 4.72 3.31
N ASP A 348 -1.33 5.38 3.44
CA ASP A 348 -2.29 5.50 2.34
C ASP A 348 -1.64 6.20 1.13
N SER A 349 -1.36 5.42 0.10
CA SER A 349 -0.53 5.77 -1.06
C SER A 349 -1.28 6.59 -2.11
N ILE A 350 -2.57 6.81 -1.95
CA ILE A 350 -3.37 7.50 -2.96
C ILE A 350 -3.05 8.99 -2.96
N TRP A 351 -3.16 9.60 -4.15
CA TRP A 351 -3.04 11.04 -4.33
C TRP A 351 -3.80 11.82 -3.26
N LYS A 352 -3.14 12.84 -2.70
CA LYS A 352 -3.64 13.72 -1.64
C LYS A 352 -3.91 13.07 -0.30
N ARG A 353 -3.38 11.88 -0.01
CA ARG A 353 -3.59 11.19 1.28
C ARG A 353 -2.34 11.18 2.15
N GLN A 354 -2.20 10.16 2.98
CA GLN A 354 -1.20 10.11 4.04
C GLN A 354 0.24 10.08 3.49
N ALA A 355 0.52 9.18 2.54
CA ALA A 355 1.84 9.09 1.92
C ALA A 355 2.18 10.35 1.12
N TYR A 356 1.16 10.98 0.51
CA TYR A 356 1.29 12.27 -0.17
C TYR A 356 1.74 13.40 0.78
N LEU A 357 1.41 13.36 2.08
CA LEU A 357 1.98 14.34 3.02
C LEU A 357 3.37 13.95 3.51
N ALA A 358 3.63 12.65 3.60
CA ALA A 358 4.81 12.08 4.23
C ALA A 358 6.06 12.06 3.33
N ASP A 359 5.89 12.06 2.01
CA ASP A 359 6.94 12.09 0.98
C ASP A 359 7.51 13.52 0.86
N VAL A 360 8.42 13.89 1.77
CA VAL A 360 8.91 15.27 1.93
C VAL A 360 10.02 15.63 0.95
N ASN A 361 10.73 14.62 0.43
CA ASN A 361 11.76 14.78 -0.60
C ASN A 361 11.22 14.67 -2.03
N HIS A 362 9.93 14.37 -2.20
CA HIS A 362 9.25 14.24 -3.49
C HIS A 362 9.83 13.12 -4.39
N SER A 363 10.36 12.06 -3.81
CA SER A 363 10.90 10.91 -4.57
C SER A 363 9.91 9.74 -4.65
N GLY A 364 8.87 9.75 -3.81
CA GLY A 364 7.95 8.64 -3.59
C GLY A 364 6.85 8.44 -4.63
N ARG A 365 6.81 9.20 -5.73
CA ARG A 365 5.76 9.03 -6.76
C ARG A 365 6.03 7.85 -7.69
N TYR A 366 5.01 7.01 -7.83
CA TYR A 366 5.01 5.87 -8.74
C TYR A 366 3.64 5.56 -9.34
N TYR A 367 3.63 4.75 -10.39
CA TYR A 367 2.41 4.24 -11.00
C TYR A 367 2.63 2.80 -11.48
N PHE A 368 1.54 2.11 -11.83
CA PHE A 368 1.60 0.76 -12.37
C PHE A 368 1.35 0.79 -13.88
N THR A 369 2.14 0.02 -14.62
CA THR A 369 2.02 -0.08 -16.08
C THR A 369 2.25 -1.50 -16.57
N LYS A 370 1.48 -1.88 -17.59
CA LYS A 370 1.69 -3.12 -18.33
C LYS A 370 2.71 -2.98 -19.45
N LEU A 371 3.13 -1.76 -19.80
CA LEU A 371 3.97 -1.54 -20.96
C LEU A 371 5.42 -1.96 -20.69
N LYS A 372 6.15 -2.23 -21.77
CA LYS A 372 7.61 -2.34 -21.77
C LYS A 372 8.24 -0.98 -21.45
N ARG A 373 9.49 -0.99 -20.97
CA ARG A 373 10.23 0.22 -20.56
C ARG A 373 10.32 1.28 -21.66
N ASP A 374 10.37 0.85 -22.92
CA ASP A 374 10.41 1.69 -24.12
C ASP A 374 9.01 2.09 -24.65
N PHE A 375 7.94 1.70 -23.96
CA PHE A 375 6.55 1.92 -24.36
C PHE A 375 6.15 1.32 -25.71
N SER A 376 6.95 0.41 -26.27
CA SER A 376 6.69 -0.18 -27.60
C SER A 376 5.56 -1.21 -27.63
N GLY A 377 5.03 -1.60 -26.47
CA GLY A 377 3.90 -2.52 -26.33
C GLY A 377 3.81 -3.14 -24.93
N ASP A 378 2.90 -4.11 -24.76
CA ASP A 378 2.69 -4.81 -23.48
C ASP A 378 3.91 -5.67 -23.10
N SER A 379 4.22 -5.71 -21.82
CA SER A 379 5.24 -6.57 -21.22
C SER A 379 4.65 -7.94 -20.95
N LEU A 380 5.32 -9.00 -21.43
CA LEU A 380 4.84 -10.38 -21.34
C LEU A 380 5.82 -11.23 -20.55
N GLN A 381 5.29 -12.17 -19.77
CA GLN A 381 6.10 -13.18 -19.09
C GLN A 381 6.75 -14.09 -20.14
N PRO A 382 8.07 -14.36 -20.06
CA PRO A 382 8.79 -15.15 -21.06
C PRO A 382 8.10 -16.47 -21.40
N GLY A 383 7.86 -16.72 -22.69
CA GLY A 383 7.23 -17.95 -23.17
C GLY A 383 5.71 -18.05 -22.98
N THR A 384 5.04 -16.96 -22.56
CA THR A 384 3.59 -16.93 -22.39
C THR A 384 2.95 -15.69 -23.03
N SER A 385 1.64 -15.69 -23.16
CA SER A 385 0.83 -14.51 -23.50
C SER A 385 0.36 -13.73 -22.26
N ASN A 386 0.93 -14.01 -21.08
CA ASN A 386 0.50 -13.37 -19.84
C ASN A 386 1.20 -12.02 -19.69
N ILE A 387 0.41 -10.99 -19.43
CA ILE A 387 0.90 -9.63 -19.23
C ILE A 387 1.50 -9.49 -17.83
N VAL A 388 2.65 -8.82 -17.76
CA VAL A 388 3.34 -8.46 -16.51
C VAL A 388 3.07 -6.99 -16.21
N ILE A 389 2.67 -6.71 -14.97
CA ILE A 389 2.46 -5.35 -14.47
C ILE A 389 3.70 -4.92 -13.69
N TRP A 390 4.26 -3.78 -14.07
CA TRP A 390 5.43 -3.17 -13.45
C TRP A 390 5.03 -1.98 -12.59
N ARG A 391 5.69 -1.84 -11.44
CA ARG A 391 5.76 -0.58 -10.69
C ARG A 391 6.82 0.31 -11.34
N ARG A 392 6.50 1.58 -11.62
CA ARG A 392 7.44 2.57 -12.16
C ARG A 392 7.41 3.87 -11.37
N THR A 393 8.59 4.39 -11.05
CA THR A 393 8.77 5.71 -10.44
C THR A 393 8.67 6.81 -11.50
N ILE A 394 8.27 8.02 -11.11
CA ILE A 394 8.09 9.16 -12.05
C ILE A 394 9.23 10.18 -11.96
N ASP A 395 9.75 10.44 -10.76
CA ASP A 395 10.68 11.57 -10.48
C ASP A 395 12.16 11.22 -10.43
N ILE A 396 12.48 9.95 -10.60
CA ILE A 396 13.87 9.47 -10.65
C ILE A 396 14.22 9.30 -12.13
N GLU A 397 15.29 9.94 -12.61
CA GLU A 397 15.71 9.81 -14.02
C GLU A 397 15.83 8.32 -14.43
N GLN A 398 14.84 7.86 -15.18
CA GLN A 398 14.88 6.60 -15.90
C GLN A 398 15.51 6.90 -17.26
N PHE A 399 16.79 6.59 -17.44
CA PHE A 399 17.54 6.66 -18.71
C PHE A 399 16.64 6.68 -19.96
N PHE A 400 16.58 7.81 -20.67
CA PHE A 400 15.94 7.92 -21.98
C PHE A 400 16.91 7.46 -23.08
N PRO A 401 16.45 6.74 -24.12
CA PRO A 401 17.27 6.48 -25.29
C PRO A 401 17.67 7.80 -25.96
N GLY A 402 18.97 8.10 -26.03
CA GLY A 402 19.52 9.26 -26.76
C GLY A 402 20.06 10.41 -25.92
N GLN A 403 19.98 10.36 -24.58
CA GLN A 403 20.67 11.33 -23.71
C GLN A 403 22.05 10.80 -23.30
N GLY A 404 23.12 11.50 -23.69
CA GLY A 404 24.48 11.20 -23.26
C GLY A 404 24.68 11.62 -21.80
N VAL A 405 24.88 10.66 -20.90
CA VAL A 405 25.25 10.93 -19.50
C VAL A 405 26.76 10.79 -19.38
N GLY A 406 27.43 11.81 -18.84
CA GLY A 406 28.88 11.77 -18.60
C GLY A 406 29.25 10.69 -17.58
N PRO A 407 30.44 10.09 -17.65
CA PRO A 407 30.84 8.93 -16.84
C PRO A 407 30.91 9.14 -15.32
N ASN A 408 30.64 10.36 -14.80
CA ASN A 408 30.92 10.74 -13.41
C ASN A 408 29.69 11.18 -12.58
N THR A 409 28.46 10.97 -13.04
CA THR A 409 27.27 11.17 -12.17
C THR A 409 26.46 9.90 -12.08
N ASN A 410 26.92 8.95 -11.26
CA ASN A 410 26.10 7.86 -10.68
C ASN A 410 25.02 8.39 -9.70
N LYS A 411 24.73 9.69 -9.69
CA LYS A 411 23.63 10.26 -8.92
C LYS A 411 22.35 10.11 -9.72
N GLN A 412 21.37 9.43 -9.14
CA GLN A 412 19.97 9.59 -9.55
C GLN A 412 19.65 11.08 -9.46
N VAL A 413 19.44 11.75 -10.60
CA VAL A 413 18.97 13.13 -10.58
C VAL A 413 17.47 13.06 -10.30
N VAL A 414 17.08 13.51 -9.10
CA VAL A 414 15.67 13.67 -8.75
C VAL A 414 15.17 14.88 -9.52
N ARG A 415 14.27 14.67 -10.47
CA ARG A 415 13.56 15.77 -11.12
C ARG A 415 12.27 15.98 -10.34
N VAL A 416 12.22 17.02 -9.53
CA VAL A 416 10.96 17.43 -8.90
C VAL A 416 10.02 17.95 -9.99
N MET A 417 9.09 17.11 -10.45
CA MET A 417 8.08 17.50 -11.45
C MET A 417 6.80 17.99 -10.76
N PHE A 418 6.24 19.10 -11.21
CA PHE A 418 4.96 19.58 -10.70
C PHE A 418 3.81 18.78 -11.32
N GLU A 419 2.69 18.69 -10.59
CA GLU A 419 1.47 18.03 -11.11
C GLU A 419 0.98 18.67 -12.43
N GLY A 420 1.29 19.96 -12.65
CA GLY A 420 0.97 20.71 -13.87
C GLY A 420 1.91 20.49 -15.06
N ASP A 421 3.02 19.77 -14.90
CA ASP A 421 4.07 19.61 -15.94
C ASP A 421 3.71 18.58 -17.04
N GLY A 422 2.43 18.25 -17.20
CA GLY A 422 1.99 17.26 -18.20
C GLY A 422 2.48 15.85 -17.86
N LEU A 423 2.28 15.40 -16.62
CA LEU A 423 2.74 14.09 -16.12
C LEU A 423 2.27 12.90 -16.97
N TYR A 424 1.12 13.00 -17.64
CA TYR A 424 0.47 11.92 -18.39
C TYR A 424 0.04 12.33 -19.82
N GLY A 425 -0.12 11.36 -20.72
CA GLY A 425 -0.44 11.58 -22.14
C GLY A 425 0.76 11.52 -23.10
N ALA A 426 0.55 11.87 -24.37
CA ALA A 426 1.49 11.61 -25.48
C ALA A 426 2.87 12.30 -25.37
N ASP A 427 3.03 13.27 -24.46
CA ASP A 427 4.30 13.97 -24.19
C ASP A 427 4.72 13.85 -22.70
N GLY A 428 3.99 13.07 -21.90
CA GLY A 428 4.18 12.93 -20.46
C GLY A 428 5.17 11.84 -20.05
N LYS A 429 5.54 11.83 -18.76
CA LYS A 429 6.46 10.81 -18.19
C LYS A 429 5.76 9.51 -17.81
N ALA A 430 4.44 9.53 -17.71
CA ALA A 430 3.59 8.37 -17.54
C ALA A 430 2.52 8.35 -18.67
N PRO A 431 2.91 8.04 -19.92
CA PRO A 431 2.07 8.25 -21.10
C PRO A 431 0.84 7.33 -21.18
N ASP A 432 0.80 6.28 -20.36
CA ASP A 432 -0.26 5.27 -20.34
C ASP A 432 -1.22 5.36 -19.15
N VAL A 433 -1.09 6.40 -18.33
CA VAL A 433 -2.11 6.81 -17.36
C VAL A 433 -2.92 7.98 -17.92
N SER A 434 -4.16 8.11 -17.44
CA SER A 434 -5.15 9.09 -17.90
C SER A 434 -5.55 10.10 -16.83
N SER A 435 -5.10 9.92 -15.57
CA SER A 435 -5.44 10.78 -14.44
C SER A 435 -4.40 10.70 -13.32
N LEU A 436 -4.22 11.80 -12.57
CA LEU A 436 -3.40 11.86 -11.34
C LEU A 436 -3.82 10.84 -10.29
N ASN A 437 -5.08 10.41 -10.28
CA ASN A 437 -5.57 9.43 -9.32
C ASN A 437 -4.91 8.05 -9.52
N GLN A 438 -4.32 7.78 -10.68
CA GLN A 438 -3.58 6.55 -10.98
C GLN A 438 -2.11 6.61 -10.54
N ILE A 439 -1.68 7.75 -9.99
CA ILE A 439 -0.37 7.95 -9.37
C ILE A 439 -0.48 7.70 -7.87
N TYR A 440 0.47 6.94 -7.36
CA TYR A 440 0.61 6.57 -5.97
C TYR A 440 1.87 7.21 -5.37
N TYR A 441 1.88 7.28 -4.05
CA TYR A 441 2.89 7.95 -3.24
C TYR A 441 3.38 6.99 -2.16
N GLU A 442 4.64 7.08 -1.80
CA GLU A 442 5.21 6.38 -0.65
C GLU A 442 6.17 7.30 0.08
N ALA A 443 6.40 7.02 1.36
CA ALA A 443 7.43 7.68 2.14
C ALA A 443 8.38 6.62 2.68
N THR A 444 9.65 6.97 2.79
CA THR A 444 10.72 6.09 3.27
C THR A 444 11.24 6.55 4.62
N GLU A 445 12.11 5.75 5.23
CA GLU A 445 12.85 6.14 6.43
C GLU A 445 13.69 7.40 6.24
N TYR A 446 14.03 7.76 4.99
CA TYR A 446 14.75 8.98 4.71
C TYR A 446 13.86 10.21 4.89
N ASP A 447 12.58 10.15 4.48
CA ASP A 447 11.59 11.20 4.78
C ASP A 447 11.43 11.44 6.28
N ALA A 448 11.43 10.37 7.08
CA ALA A 448 11.42 10.48 8.53
C ALA A 448 12.66 11.23 9.06
N GLY A 449 13.84 10.94 8.50
CA GLY A 449 15.08 11.69 8.79
C GLY A 449 14.99 13.17 8.43
N LEU A 450 14.39 13.50 7.29
CA LEU A 450 14.20 14.87 6.83
C LEU A 450 13.18 15.65 7.68
N ILE A 451 12.11 15.00 8.14
CA ILE A 451 11.20 15.59 9.14
C ILE A 451 11.96 15.90 10.44
N MET A 452 12.85 15.02 10.89
CA MET A 452 13.69 15.31 12.06
C MET A 452 14.68 16.46 11.82
N ARG A 453 15.22 16.58 10.60
CA ARG A 453 16.05 17.74 10.20
C ARG A 453 15.25 19.05 10.27
N TYR A 454 14.01 19.05 9.78
CA TYR A 454 13.09 20.18 9.89
C TYR A 454 12.82 20.56 11.35
N LEU A 455 12.47 19.60 12.19
CA LEU A 455 12.21 19.84 13.62
C LEU A 455 13.43 20.38 14.37
N SER A 456 14.64 20.09 13.89
CA SER A 456 15.89 20.63 14.44
C SER A 456 16.17 22.09 14.03
N GLY A 457 15.29 22.72 13.24
CA GLY A 457 15.43 24.09 12.74
C GLY A 457 16.45 24.25 11.60
N ARG A 458 16.88 23.15 10.98
CA ARG A 458 17.89 23.14 9.91
C ARG A 458 17.29 23.12 8.51
N LEU A 459 15.99 22.83 8.39
CA LEU A 459 15.20 23.13 7.20
C LEU A 459 14.18 24.22 7.57
N PRO A 460 14.05 25.29 6.78
CA PRO A 460 13.14 26.39 7.10
C PRO A 460 11.66 26.01 6.90
N TYR A 461 11.34 25.13 5.96
CA TYR A 461 10.00 24.64 5.65
C TYR A 461 10.07 23.30 4.90
N LEU A 462 8.92 22.62 4.79
CA LEU A 462 8.68 21.44 3.94
C LEU A 462 7.49 21.73 3.01
N PRO A 463 7.31 21.04 1.87
CA PRO A 463 8.36 20.32 1.12
C PRO A 463 9.38 21.33 0.54
N TRP A 464 10.06 21.03 -0.57
CA TRP A 464 10.99 21.94 -1.30
C TRP A 464 12.47 21.87 -0.87
N ILE A 465 12.94 20.66 -0.56
CA ILE A 465 14.38 20.38 -0.48
C ILE A 465 14.90 20.32 -1.92
N TYR A 466 15.33 21.44 -2.50
CA TYR A 466 15.97 21.44 -3.81
C TYR A 466 17.27 20.60 -3.76
N ASP A 467 17.64 19.92 -4.85
CA ASP A 467 18.84 19.04 -4.95
C ASP A 467 20.14 19.76 -4.52
N ILE A 468 20.19 21.08 -4.60
CA ILE A 468 21.31 21.91 -4.14
C ILE A 468 21.23 22.33 -2.66
N ASP A 469 20.15 22.00 -1.97
CA ASP A 469 19.81 22.39 -0.59
C ASP A 469 19.66 21.17 0.34
N THR A 470 20.08 19.98 -0.12
CA THR A 470 20.52 18.90 0.80
C THR A 470 21.69 19.36 1.69
N THR A 471 22.32 20.49 1.34
CA THR A 471 23.33 21.23 2.11
C THR A 471 22.78 22.52 2.77
N GLY A 472 21.53 22.55 3.26
CA GLY A 472 21.21 23.46 4.36
C GLY A 472 22.24 23.27 5.48
N PRO A 473 22.60 24.27 6.32
CA PRO A 473 23.84 24.25 7.11
C PRO A 473 24.04 22.91 7.82
N ASP A 474 24.96 22.11 7.28
CA ASP A 474 25.32 20.82 7.83
C ASP A 474 25.94 21.03 9.21
N PHE A 475 25.98 19.97 10.02
CA PHE A 475 26.61 20.09 11.33
C PHE A 475 28.13 20.27 11.14
N GLY A 476 28.63 21.48 11.39
CA GLY A 476 30.07 21.77 11.39
C GLY A 476 30.65 22.02 9.99
N LYS A 477 31.97 21.80 9.86
CA LYS A 477 32.69 21.94 8.59
C LYS A 477 32.63 20.59 7.89
N VAL A 478 31.96 20.50 6.73
CA VAL A 478 31.93 19.29 5.90
C VAL A 478 33.37 18.89 5.56
N THR A 479 33.87 17.87 6.23
CA THR A 479 35.16 17.25 5.89
C THR A 479 34.90 16.24 4.79
N LEU A 480 35.45 16.48 3.60
CA LEU A 480 35.23 15.72 2.36
C LEU A 480 35.81 14.29 2.38
N ASP A 481 36.30 13.80 3.52
CA ASP A 481 36.92 12.49 3.61
C ASP A 481 35.93 11.46 4.19
N ASN A 482 35.68 10.39 3.42
CA ASN A 482 34.84 9.24 3.78
C ASN A 482 33.37 9.58 4.11
N VAL A 483 32.62 10.18 3.18
CA VAL A 483 31.17 10.38 3.33
C VAL A 483 30.44 9.04 3.32
N ALA A 484 29.47 8.86 4.23
CA ALA A 484 28.67 7.65 4.29
C ALA A 484 27.73 7.50 3.08
N ASP A 485 27.76 6.33 2.45
CA ASP A 485 26.84 5.91 1.38
C ASP A 485 26.20 4.54 1.67
N ASN A 486 26.53 3.93 2.81
CA ASN A 486 26.07 2.62 3.23
C ASN A 486 26.12 2.46 4.76
N VAL A 487 25.61 1.33 5.24
CA VAL A 487 25.70 0.89 6.63
C VAL A 487 26.66 -0.28 6.80
N ARG A 488 27.19 -0.43 8.00
CA ARG A 488 28.01 -1.57 8.41
C ARG A 488 27.48 -2.16 9.71
N PHE A 489 27.32 -3.48 9.75
CA PHE A 489 26.98 -4.21 10.96
C PHE A 489 28.27 -4.68 11.65
N GLY A 490 28.44 -4.34 12.93
CA GLY A 490 29.61 -4.74 13.71
C GLY A 490 29.52 -6.16 14.26
N ALA A 491 30.54 -6.56 15.02
CA ALA A 491 30.59 -7.88 15.63
C ALA A 491 29.45 -8.06 16.66
N PRO A 492 28.69 -9.18 16.61
CA PRO A 492 27.68 -9.48 17.61
C PRO A 492 28.31 -9.72 18.99
N THR A 493 27.65 -9.21 20.04
CA THR A 493 28.03 -9.43 21.44
C THR A 493 26.92 -10.18 22.16
N ASN A 494 27.24 -11.26 22.88
CA ASN A 494 26.22 -12.00 23.63
C ASN A 494 25.79 -11.18 24.85
N VAL A 495 24.48 -10.99 25.02
CA VAL A 495 23.90 -10.22 26.14
C VAL A 495 23.11 -11.10 27.11
N GLY A 496 23.23 -12.43 26.97
CA GLY A 496 22.55 -13.43 27.79
C GLY A 496 21.14 -13.76 27.31
N GLY A 497 20.59 -14.88 27.79
CA GLY A 497 19.21 -15.30 27.47
C GLY A 497 18.98 -15.72 26.02
N GLY A 498 20.03 -16.14 25.29
CA GLY A 498 19.95 -16.48 23.86
C GLY A 498 19.76 -15.26 22.97
N LEU A 499 20.23 -14.09 23.43
CA LEU A 499 20.18 -12.82 22.69
C LEU A 499 21.58 -12.32 22.38
N VAL A 500 21.71 -11.71 21.21
CA VAL A 500 22.92 -11.05 20.74
C VAL A 500 22.62 -9.60 20.40
N GLN A 501 23.57 -8.72 20.68
CA GLN A 501 23.51 -7.31 20.32
C GLN A 501 24.51 -6.99 19.22
N VAL A 502 24.02 -6.43 18.12
CA VAL A 502 24.79 -6.05 16.94
C VAL A 502 24.80 -4.53 16.80
N PRO A 503 25.96 -3.86 16.91
CA PRO A 503 26.06 -2.42 16.66
C PRO A 503 25.96 -2.11 15.16
N VAL A 504 25.18 -1.09 14.81
CA VAL A 504 24.99 -0.59 13.44
C VAL A 504 25.77 0.72 13.28
N PHE A 505 26.63 0.79 12.28
CA PHE A 505 27.46 1.94 11.94
C PHE A 505 27.07 2.49 10.57
N LEU A 506 27.37 3.77 10.34
CA LEU A 506 27.52 4.29 8.98
C LEU A 506 28.92 3.94 8.47
N ASN A 507 29.08 3.66 7.18
CA ASN A 507 30.38 3.27 6.62
C ASN A 507 31.37 4.44 6.46
N GLY A 508 30.97 5.65 6.83
CA GLY A 508 31.72 6.88 6.77
C GLY A 508 31.13 7.94 7.71
N ASN A 509 31.67 9.14 7.66
CA ASN A 509 31.11 10.29 8.35
C ASN A 509 29.86 10.79 7.64
N HIS A 510 28.88 11.26 8.40
CA HIS A 510 27.64 11.80 7.84
C HIS A 510 27.19 13.02 8.62
N ASP A 511 26.96 14.12 7.91
CA ASP A 511 26.36 15.34 8.47
C ASP A 511 25.00 15.58 7.80
N GLY A 512 23.95 15.65 8.61
CA GLY A 512 22.57 15.85 8.15
C GLY A 512 21.66 14.64 8.41
N ALA A 513 20.57 14.58 7.65
CA ALA A 513 19.56 13.54 7.79
C ALA A 513 20.02 12.22 7.14
N PHE A 514 19.67 11.08 7.75
CA PHE A 514 19.77 9.79 7.11
C PHE A 514 18.58 8.89 7.48
N GLY A 515 18.35 7.88 6.64
CA GLY A 515 17.43 6.78 6.91
C GLY A 515 18.06 5.44 6.55
N VAL A 516 17.91 4.46 7.43
CA VAL A 516 18.33 3.07 7.26
C VAL A 516 17.14 2.14 7.47
N ARG A 517 16.94 1.20 6.54
CA ARG A 517 16.04 0.06 6.71
C ARG A 517 16.83 -1.23 6.48
N PHE A 518 16.53 -2.27 7.25
CA PHE A 518 17.00 -3.62 6.95
C PHE A 518 16.01 -4.67 7.49
N GLY A 519 15.92 -5.79 6.79
CA GLY A 519 15.27 -7.01 7.26
C GLY A 519 16.28 -7.97 7.91
N THR A 520 15.80 -8.89 8.74
CA THR A 520 16.63 -9.90 9.40
C THR A 520 16.02 -11.30 9.27
N ASN A 521 16.87 -12.32 9.26
CA ASN A 521 16.43 -13.73 9.33
C ASN A 521 16.18 -14.22 10.77
N SER A 522 16.59 -13.46 11.78
CA SER A 522 16.39 -13.74 13.20
C SER A 522 15.52 -12.65 13.83
N ASP A 523 14.75 -13.02 14.87
CA ASP A 523 13.81 -12.12 15.52
C ASP A 523 14.54 -10.97 16.22
N ILE A 524 14.18 -9.74 15.84
CA ILE A 524 14.59 -8.51 16.52
C ILE A 524 13.75 -8.34 17.79
N VAL A 525 14.42 -8.18 18.92
CA VAL A 525 13.78 -7.89 20.21
C VAL A 525 13.64 -6.37 20.39
N SER A 526 14.71 -5.63 20.13
CA SER A 526 14.72 -4.17 20.26
C SER A 526 15.83 -3.53 19.44
N VAL A 527 15.60 -2.30 18.97
CA VAL A 527 16.63 -1.44 18.40
C VAL A 527 16.78 -0.20 19.26
N THR A 528 17.93 -0.08 19.93
CA THR A 528 18.22 1.06 20.81
C THR A 528 19.03 2.09 20.03
N PRO A 529 18.50 3.31 19.80
CA PRO A 529 19.24 4.35 19.08
C PRO A 529 20.37 4.90 19.96
N VAL A 530 21.48 5.28 19.33
CA VAL A 530 22.59 5.95 20.00
C VAL A 530 22.45 7.45 19.75
N VAL A 531 22.19 8.20 20.82
CA VAL A 531 22.01 9.66 20.77
C VAL A 531 23.18 10.36 21.46
N GLY A 532 23.60 11.49 20.91
CA GLY A 532 24.69 12.31 21.41
C GLY A 532 24.33 13.80 21.42
N GLU A 533 25.28 14.65 21.80
CA GLU A 533 25.05 16.09 21.91
C GLU A 533 24.77 16.76 20.55
N SER A 534 25.36 16.21 19.48
CA SER A 534 25.28 16.77 18.12
C SER A 534 24.42 15.93 17.17
N ASN A 535 23.67 14.95 17.68
CA ASN A 535 22.80 14.12 16.84
C ASN A 535 21.53 13.65 17.55
N VAL A 536 20.52 13.38 16.74
CA VAL A 536 19.27 12.76 17.17
C VAL A 536 19.05 11.55 16.28
N VAL A 537 18.80 10.40 16.91
CA VAL A 537 18.47 9.15 16.23
C VAL A 537 17.21 8.58 16.83
N SER A 538 16.30 8.14 15.97
CA SER A 538 15.11 7.40 16.34
C SER A 538 15.10 6.07 15.60
N SER A 539 14.55 5.05 16.24
CA SER A 539 14.38 3.73 15.67
C SER A 539 12.99 3.18 15.94
N ASP A 540 12.56 2.26 15.08
CA ASP A 540 11.42 1.37 15.33
C ASP A 540 11.79 -0.02 14.80
N ASN A 541 11.16 -1.05 15.34
CA ASN A 541 11.38 -2.42 14.89
C ASN A 541 10.10 -3.26 14.97
N GLY A 542 9.97 -4.14 13.99
CA GLY A 542 9.11 -5.31 14.04
C GLY A 542 9.92 -6.51 14.53
N THR A 543 9.42 -7.70 14.22
CA THR A 543 10.15 -8.95 14.51
C THR A 543 11.25 -9.21 13.49
N ASP A 544 11.11 -8.76 12.24
CA ASP A 544 12.00 -9.12 11.14
C ASP A 544 12.45 -7.90 10.31
N VAL A 545 12.05 -6.69 10.69
CA VAL A 545 12.40 -5.44 10.01
C VAL A 545 12.73 -4.39 11.06
N ALA A 546 13.81 -3.64 10.85
CA ALA A 546 14.17 -2.48 11.63
C ALA A 546 14.34 -1.25 10.74
N VAL A 547 14.01 -0.09 11.32
CA VAL A 547 14.21 1.21 10.72
C VAL A 547 14.94 2.10 11.71
N ILE A 548 15.92 2.83 11.21
CA ILE A 548 16.67 3.84 11.96
C ILE A 548 16.65 5.11 11.12
N ALA A 549 16.20 6.22 11.68
CA ALA A 549 16.27 7.51 11.05
C ALA A 549 17.03 8.45 11.99
N GLY A 550 17.87 9.32 11.43
CA GLY A 550 18.69 10.22 12.21
C GLY A 550 18.88 11.56 11.54
N ASN A 551 19.25 12.56 12.34
CA ASN A 551 19.72 13.85 11.87
C ASN A 551 20.76 14.40 12.86
N GLY A 552 21.92 14.83 12.37
CA GLY A 552 23.04 15.13 13.24
C GLY A 552 24.39 15.14 12.53
N SER A 553 25.45 15.18 13.32
CA SER A 553 26.79 14.75 12.90
C SER A 553 27.08 13.34 13.42
N PHE A 554 27.58 12.47 12.55
CA PHE A 554 27.83 11.06 12.81
C PHE A 554 29.26 10.68 12.38
N ASP A 555 30.01 10.09 13.31
CA ASP A 555 31.32 9.48 13.06
C ASP A 555 31.11 8.01 12.66
N GLY A 556 31.69 7.59 11.54
CA GLY A 556 31.58 6.21 11.04
C GLY A 556 32.16 5.14 11.99
N ASN A 557 32.95 5.54 13.00
CA ASN A 557 33.48 4.66 14.04
C ASN A 557 32.56 4.53 15.26
N GLN A 558 31.50 5.34 15.35
CA GLN A 558 30.50 5.26 16.41
C GLN A 558 29.22 4.62 15.88
N PRO A 559 28.59 3.72 16.66
CA PRO A 559 27.33 3.12 16.23
C PRO A 559 26.21 4.16 16.29
N VAL A 560 25.28 4.09 15.33
CA VAL A 560 24.04 4.89 15.33
C VAL A 560 22.90 4.16 16.04
N ALA A 561 22.96 2.83 16.14
CA ALA A 561 22.00 2.03 16.90
C ALA A 561 22.60 0.69 17.35
N LEU A 562 22.00 0.10 18.37
CA LEU A 562 22.31 -1.24 18.88
C LEU A 562 21.09 -2.14 18.66
N VAL A 563 21.24 -3.19 17.85
CA VAL A 563 20.16 -4.11 17.50
C VAL A 563 20.28 -5.35 18.37
N THR A 564 19.30 -5.59 19.23
CA THR A 564 19.22 -6.80 20.05
C THR A 564 18.28 -7.80 19.38
N MET A 565 18.76 -9.01 19.13
CA MET A 565 18.04 -10.05 18.39
C MET A 565 18.32 -11.44 18.96
N LYS A 566 17.50 -12.43 18.58
CA LYS A 566 17.75 -13.83 18.96
C LYS A 566 19.04 -14.34 18.33
N GLU A 567 19.81 -15.07 19.12
CA GLU A 567 21.03 -15.74 18.68
C GLU A 567 20.73 -16.77 17.59
N SER A 568 21.59 -16.82 16.57
CA SER A 568 21.51 -17.74 15.43
C SER A 568 22.91 -17.90 14.84
N ASP A 569 23.26 -19.11 14.38
CA ASP A 569 24.56 -19.43 13.76
C ASP A 569 24.92 -18.47 12.62
N VAL A 570 23.90 -18.00 11.90
CA VAL A 570 24.03 -17.03 10.82
C VAL A 570 22.99 -15.94 11.00
N LEU A 571 23.47 -14.70 11.09
CA LEU A 571 22.66 -13.48 11.06
C LEU A 571 22.77 -12.88 9.66
N THR A 572 21.64 -12.78 8.97
CA THR A 572 21.55 -12.15 7.65
C THR A 572 20.71 -10.90 7.76
N PHE A 573 21.27 -9.79 7.29
CA PHE A 573 20.62 -8.51 7.10
C PHE A 573 20.32 -8.36 5.61
N SER A 574 19.04 -8.36 5.26
CA SER A 574 18.55 -8.33 3.88
C SER A 574 17.78 -7.06 3.59
N ASP A 575 17.53 -6.76 2.31
CA ASP A 575 16.77 -5.59 1.86
C ASP A 575 17.27 -4.29 2.50
N VAL A 576 18.60 -4.20 2.65
CA VAL A 576 19.25 -3.09 3.31
C VAL A 576 19.11 -1.87 2.40
N ARG A 577 18.67 -0.76 2.98
CA ARG A 577 18.47 0.51 2.28
C ARG A 577 19.07 1.64 3.10
N PHE A 578 19.85 2.49 2.45
CA PHE A 578 20.44 3.70 3.02
C PHE A 578 20.04 4.87 2.14
N ASN A 579 19.34 5.85 2.71
CA ASN A 579 18.83 7.04 1.99
C ASN A 579 18.18 6.66 0.64
N GLU A 580 17.22 5.73 0.69
CA GLU A 580 16.46 5.23 -0.45
C GLU A 580 17.23 4.35 -1.46
N ALA A 581 18.56 4.30 -1.37
CA ALA A 581 19.39 3.43 -2.17
C ALA A 581 19.45 2.02 -1.55
N THR A 582 19.05 1.01 -2.33
CA THR A 582 19.27 -0.38 -1.94
C THR A 582 20.77 -0.69 -1.95
N VAL A 583 21.29 -1.17 -0.84
CA VAL A 583 22.68 -1.58 -0.65
C VAL A 583 22.77 -3.11 -0.48
N PRO A 584 23.96 -3.71 -0.64
CA PRO A 584 24.12 -5.16 -0.53
C PRO A 584 23.66 -5.74 0.81
N ASN A 585 23.17 -6.98 0.78
CA ASN A 585 22.88 -7.74 1.99
C ASN A 585 24.17 -8.05 2.77
N HIS A 586 24.05 -8.13 4.09
CA HIS A 586 25.16 -8.47 4.98
C HIS A 586 24.90 -9.79 5.71
N THR A 587 25.90 -10.64 5.82
CA THR A 587 25.82 -11.90 6.58
C THR A 587 26.94 -11.96 7.59
N ILE A 588 26.59 -12.25 8.84
CA ILE A 588 27.53 -12.49 9.93
C ILE A 588 27.35 -13.93 10.39
N ARG A 589 28.45 -14.69 10.43
CA ARG A 589 28.44 -16.03 11.04
C ARG A 589 28.87 -15.89 12.50
N MET A 590 28.07 -16.44 13.41
CA MET A 590 28.46 -16.61 14.80
C MET A 590 29.50 -17.73 14.83
N VAL A 591 30.77 -17.35 14.75
CA VAL A 591 31.86 -18.29 14.99
C VAL A 591 31.88 -18.50 16.49
N GLU A 592 31.55 -19.70 16.98
CA GLU A 592 32.01 -20.11 18.31
C GLU A 592 33.49 -19.77 18.36
N ASN A 593 33.91 -18.98 19.35
CA ASN A 593 35.28 -18.52 19.47
C ASN A 593 36.18 -19.72 19.87
N ASP A 594 36.31 -20.68 18.96
CA ASP A 594 37.45 -21.56 18.87
C ASP A 594 38.56 -20.75 18.24
N ASP A 595 39.40 -20.17 19.11
CA ASP A 595 40.80 -19.95 18.78
C ASP A 595 41.26 -21.16 17.97
N ALA A 596 41.48 -20.98 16.66
CA ALA A 596 41.72 -22.08 15.71
C ALA A 596 42.92 -22.96 16.08
N ASN A 597 43.69 -22.54 17.09
CA ASN A 597 44.86 -23.19 17.61
C ASN A 597 44.64 -23.96 18.93
N VAL A 598 43.48 -23.86 19.62
CA VAL A 598 43.27 -24.56 20.91
C VAL A 598 41.84 -25.08 21.07
N SER A 599 41.70 -26.38 21.35
CA SER A 599 40.44 -27.01 21.77
C SER A 599 40.58 -27.78 23.08
N ALA A 600 39.47 -27.86 23.84
CA ALA A 600 39.40 -28.51 25.14
C ALA A 600 38.20 -29.46 25.17
N TYR A 601 38.43 -30.77 25.32
CA TYR A 601 37.36 -31.77 25.25
C TYR A 601 37.57 -32.95 26.23
N PRO A 602 36.53 -33.41 26.93
CA PRO A 602 35.19 -32.81 27.00
C PRO A 602 35.18 -31.53 27.85
N ASN A 603 34.35 -30.56 27.48
CA ASN A 603 34.00 -29.41 28.30
C ASN A 603 32.46 -29.23 28.24
N PRO A 604 31.70 -29.44 29.33
CA PRO A 604 32.15 -29.68 30.70
C PRO A 604 32.90 -31.01 30.93
N VAL A 605 33.88 -31.02 31.84
CA VAL A 605 34.73 -32.18 32.19
C VAL A 605 34.31 -32.81 33.52
N THR A 606 34.26 -34.15 33.58
CA THR A 606 33.98 -34.91 34.81
C THR A 606 35.24 -35.40 35.53
N SER A 607 36.25 -35.87 34.80
CA SER A 607 37.46 -36.47 35.40
C SER A 607 38.75 -36.16 34.66
N THR A 608 38.73 -36.15 33.33
CA THR A 608 39.90 -35.83 32.50
C THR A 608 39.47 -35.11 31.23
N MET A 609 40.28 -34.15 30.80
CA MET A 609 40.05 -33.35 29.60
C MET A 609 41.34 -33.25 28.80
N ALA A 610 41.23 -33.50 27.49
CA ALA A 610 42.29 -33.27 26.53
C ALA A 610 42.32 -31.80 26.11
N LEU A 611 43.52 -31.24 26.05
CA LEU A 611 43.83 -29.92 25.51
C LEU A 611 44.63 -30.12 24.24
N ALA A 612 44.00 -29.94 23.08
CA ALA A 612 44.66 -30.00 21.79
C ALA A 612 45.08 -28.59 21.38
N ILE A 613 46.35 -28.44 21.00
CA ILE A 613 47.01 -27.16 20.73
C ILE A 613 47.74 -27.30 19.39
N ASN A 614 47.54 -26.37 18.47
CA ASN A 614 48.32 -26.27 17.24
C ASN A 614 49.44 -25.24 17.43
N ALA A 615 50.66 -25.71 17.68
CA ALA A 615 51.82 -24.83 17.86
C ALA A 615 52.26 -24.25 16.50
N GLU A 616 52.28 -22.92 16.37
CA GLU A 616 52.63 -22.27 15.10
C GLU A 616 54.13 -22.43 14.75
N VAL A 617 54.98 -22.47 15.78
CA VAL A 617 56.42 -22.62 15.66
C VAL A 617 56.97 -23.57 16.72
N SER A 618 58.08 -24.25 16.44
CA SER A 618 58.78 -25.04 17.45
C SER A 618 59.32 -24.12 18.53
N GLY A 619 59.06 -24.41 19.80
CA GLY A 619 59.46 -23.55 20.92
C GLY A 619 58.91 -24.02 22.27
N ASN A 620 59.16 -23.24 23.32
CA ASN A 620 58.60 -23.52 24.64
C ASN A 620 57.11 -23.16 24.67
N LEU A 621 56.31 -24.03 25.27
CA LEU A 621 54.88 -23.92 25.47
C LEU A 621 54.55 -24.17 26.94
N THR A 622 53.72 -23.31 27.52
CA THR A 622 53.22 -23.45 28.89
C THR A 622 51.70 -23.50 28.90
N VAL A 623 51.14 -24.45 29.65
CA VAL A 623 49.70 -24.66 29.82
C VAL A 623 49.41 -24.65 31.31
N ARG A 624 48.71 -23.62 31.77
CA ARG A 624 48.40 -23.41 33.19
C ARG A 624 46.90 -23.27 33.40
N VAL A 625 46.41 -23.83 34.50
CA VAL A 625 45.01 -23.74 34.92
C VAL A 625 44.93 -22.83 36.12
N TYR A 626 43.96 -21.92 36.11
CA TYR A 626 43.68 -20.95 37.15
C TYR A 626 42.25 -21.10 37.64
N ASP A 627 42.02 -20.75 38.91
CA ASP A 627 40.67 -20.51 39.39
C ASP A 627 40.15 -19.13 38.92
N MET A 628 38.87 -18.84 39.17
CA MET A 628 38.25 -17.57 38.80
C MET A 628 38.83 -16.36 39.55
N PHE A 629 39.64 -16.57 40.60
CA PHE A 629 40.35 -15.52 41.32
C PHE A 629 41.77 -15.29 40.78
N GLY A 630 42.17 -16.01 39.72
CA GLY A 630 43.47 -15.88 39.09
C GLY A 630 44.60 -16.59 39.83
N LYS A 631 44.29 -17.47 40.79
CA LYS A 631 45.29 -18.31 41.46
C LYS A 631 45.59 -19.53 40.59
N ILE A 632 46.88 -19.85 40.43
CA ILE A 632 47.32 -21.06 39.71
C ILE A 632 46.85 -22.30 40.48
N VAL A 633 46.08 -23.14 39.79
CA VAL A 633 45.56 -24.42 40.28
C VAL A 633 46.49 -25.56 39.85
N ASN A 634 46.94 -25.55 38.60
CA ASN A 634 47.85 -26.57 38.08
C ASN A 634 48.69 -26.02 36.90
N THR A 635 49.88 -26.57 36.70
CA THR A 635 50.67 -26.42 35.46
C THR A 635 50.63 -27.75 34.73
N VAL A 636 49.77 -27.83 33.70
CA VAL A 636 49.49 -29.06 32.95
C VAL A 636 50.63 -29.43 32.01
N TYR A 637 51.33 -28.42 31.49
CA TYR A 637 52.51 -28.60 30.65
C TYR A 637 53.43 -27.39 30.74
N ASP A 638 54.74 -27.62 30.76
CA ASP A 638 55.79 -26.59 30.69
C ASP A 638 57.03 -27.24 30.05
N GLY A 639 57.25 -26.98 28.75
CA GLY A 639 58.30 -27.66 27.99
C GLY A 639 58.36 -27.25 26.51
N SER A 640 59.30 -27.83 25.76
CA SER A 640 59.48 -27.56 24.33
C SER A 640 58.61 -28.47 23.45
N VAL A 641 57.92 -27.89 22.47
CA VAL A 641 57.10 -28.59 21.47
C VAL A 641 57.62 -28.30 20.05
N SER A 642 57.35 -29.21 19.11
CA SER A 642 57.55 -28.96 17.68
C SER A 642 56.35 -28.22 17.08
N ALA A 643 56.56 -27.47 15.99
CA ALA A 643 55.46 -26.89 15.23
C ALA A 643 54.46 -27.97 14.78
N GLY A 644 53.17 -27.66 14.84
CA GLY A 644 52.06 -28.56 14.51
C GLY A 644 51.24 -28.99 15.72
N ALA A 645 50.46 -30.07 15.54
CA ALA A 645 49.54 -30.55 16.55
C ALA A 645 50.25 -31.13 17.78
N PHE A 646 49.86 -30.63 18.95
CA PHE A 646 50.29 -31.08 20.27
C PHE A 646 49.05 -31.33 21.14
N SER A 647 49.11 -32.30 22.04
CA SER A 647 48.01 -32.56 22.98
C SER A 647 48.57 -32.83 24.37
N THR A 648 47.93 -32.25 25.38
CA THR A 648 48.16 -32.59 26.79
C THR A 648 46.82 -32.89 27.48
N THR A 649 46.86 -33.43 28.70
CA THR A 649 45.65 -33.81 29.44
C THR A 649 45.67 -33.22 30.84
N TRP A 650 44.54 -32.70 31.28
CA TRP A 650 44.34 -32.27 32.66
C TRP A 650 43.34 -33.19 33.34
N ASN A 651 43.78 -33.85 34.42
CA ASN A 651 42.97 -34.79 35.19
C ASN A 651 42.11 -34.12 36.27
N THR A 652 41.76 -32.84 36.07
CA THR A 652 40.98 -32.04 37.04
C THR A 652 41.60 -32.04 38.45
N THR A 653 42.93 -32.08 38.55
CA THR A 653 43.69 -32.03 39.81
C THR A 653 44.45 -30.73 39.99
N ASP A 654 44.73 -30.35 41.23
CA ASP A 654 45.64 -29.27 41.60
C ASP A 654 47.12 -29.72 41.60
N MET A 655 48.03 -28.80 41.94
CA MET A 655 49.48 -29.09 42.05
C MET A 655 49.84 -30.16 43.09
N SER A 656 48.95 -30.47 44.05
CA SER A 656 49.15 -31.52 45.05
C SER A 656 48.58 -32.88 44.60
N GLY A 657 48.02 -32.95 43.40
CA GLY A 657 47.35 -34.15 42.86
C GLY A 657 45.93 -34.36 43.42
N VAL A 658 45.38 -33.39 44.16
CA VAL A 658 44.03 -33.47 44.72
C VAL A 658 43.04 -32.95 43.69
N ALA A 659 41.92 -33.64 43.52
CA ALA A 659 40.91 -33.22 42.56
C ALA A 659 40.32 -31.84 42.94
N VAL A 660 40.07 -30.98 41.94
CA VAL A 660 39.55 -29.60 42.11
C VAL A 660 38.02 -29.55 42.18
N ALA A 661 37.44 -28.63 42.94
CA ALA A 661 35.98 -28.54 43.12
C ALA A 661 35.23 -28.31 41.80
N ALA A 662 33.94 -28.68 41.74
CA ALA A 662 33.09 -28.34 40.61
C ALA A 662 32.99 -26.80 40.46
N GLY A 663 33.06 -26.31 39.23
CA GLY A 663 33.10 -24.87 38.93
C GLY A 663 33.86 -24.54 37.63
N SER A 664 33.94 -23.26 37.31
CA SER A 664 34.66 -22.76 36.14
C SER A 664 36.13 -22.51 36.45
N TYR A 665 37.00 -22.86 35.50
CA TYR A 665 38.45 -22.68 35.55
C TYR A 665 38.93 -22.05 34.26
N ILE A 666 40.06 -21.35 34.32
CA ILE A 666 40.68 -20.68 33.17
C ILE A 666 41.94 -21.45 32.79
N VAL A 667 42.01 -21.95 31.57
CA VAL A 667 43.22 -22.54 30.98
C VAL A 667 43.91 -21.47 30.15
N ARG A 668 45.16 -21.15 30.49
CA ARG A 668 46.02 -20.22 29.76
C ARG A 668 47.13 -20.99 29.07
N ILE A 669 47.27 -20.78 27.75
CA ILE A 669 48.29 -21.36 26.91
C ILE A 669 49.18 -20.25 26.39
N GLU A 670 50.49 -20.34 26.62
CA GLU A 670 51.46 -19.32 26.18
C GLU A 670 52.75 -19.96 25.68
N GLY A 671 53.19 -19.53 24.49
CA GLY A 671 54.45 -19.93 23.87
C GLY A 671 54.26 -20.66 22.55
N ALA A 672 55.37 -21.00 21.87
CA ALA A 672 55.35 -21.69 20.57
C ALA A 672 54.45 -21.01 19.49
N GLY A 673 54.34 -19.67 19.54
CA GLY A 673 53.50 -18.86 18.65
C GLY A 673 52.01 -18.80 19.05
N VAL A 674 51.61 -19.43 20.16
CA VAL A 674 50.23 -19.48 20.64
C VAL A 674 50.07 -18.66 21.92
N SER A 675 49.01 -17.85 21.98
CA SER A 675 48.56 -17.12 23.17
C SER A 675 47.04 -17.22 23.26
N ALA A 676 46.54 -18.12 24.09
CA ALA A 676 45.11 -18.44 24.16
C ALA A 676 44.62 -18.59 25.60
N VAL A 677 43.34 -18.26 25.82
CA VAL A 677 42.66 -18.41 27.11
C VAL A 677 41.32 -19.11 26.90
N LYS A 678 41.12 -20.26 27.54
CA LYS A 678 39.88 -21.06 27.46
C LYS A 678 39.24 -21.21 28.83
N VAL A 679 37.94 -20.94 28.92
CA VAL A 679 37.15 -21.23 30.13
C VAL A 679 36.62 -22.67 30.04
N VAL A 680 36.88 -23.46 31.08
CA VAL A 680 36.47 -24.86 31.18
C VAL A 680 35.65 -25.09 32.43
N ASN A 681 34.64 -25.94 32.36
CA ASN A 681 33.73 -26.22 33.47
C ASN A 681 33.97 -27.63 34.00
N VAL A 682 34.35 -27.75 35.28
CA VAL A 682 34.46 -29.03 35.98
C VAL A 682 33.12 -29.35 36.63
N VAL A 683 32.57 -30.53 36.36
CA VAL A 683 31.37 -31.09 36.98
C VAL A 683 31.74 -32.35 37.75
N ARG A 684 31.08 -32.60 38.89
CA ARG A 684 31.35 -33.78 39.72
C ARG A 684 30.08 -34.52 40.08
#